data_AF-A0A9D1Z5Q4-F1
#
_entry.id   AF-A0A9D1Z5Q4-F1
#
_cell.length_a   1.000
_cell.length_b   1.000
_cell.length_c   1.000
_cell.angle_alpha   90.00
_cell.angle_beta   90.00
_cell.angle_gamma   90.00
#
_symmetry.space_group_name_H-M   'P 1'
#
loop_
_entity.id
_entity.type
_entity.pdbx_description
1 polymer ?
#
loop_
_entity_poly.entity_id
_entity_poly.type
_entity_poly.pdbx_seq_one_letter_code
_entity_poly.pdbx_strand_id
1 'polypeptide(L)'
;MKRFGIRATALALAVLVGLSPAASASIALGDELHGGTVSLSPGAQLVEQVFWSNSKSDLRTERYITYSPTDGVYPVVVYGDKLMSRQDLASMAKSLEAQGLRVVGGVNGDFFDLSTGNALGVIISDGELRTTSGGYYAVGFQPGGTAFIGKPDLAVTATFRGATLRVTDVNKTRTAADGTHEGGLYLYTDEFSNTTQHTSPGYDVILTPVTSDLGQTVDVDLDVTDTDGEAAADTGAAADTGAAADTGAAANTSDAAADTSAAEGMATDSQGLETAAPAEGTREVDEVTGSLVLSDTLTVGGRLVCTVDQVLDSSSSIPIPEGKLVLTVNKQNNEWLLGQVTSLKPGDQVSIDVTAADSRWNSVVTAIGGFYKIVTNGQPGPQTDSTANPRTAIGVKADGSVVFYAIDGRQPGYSVGATLTQVAQRLIELGCVEAVALDGGGSTTIGATLPDSAAMEILNSPSDGSLRAVSNGIFLVSARKPSGVLDHYYVTPYDSVVLSGAQVALTATPVDTNGYAFSDVNIPSWSIRNGDGIVDINGLFTAGGESGTVQVTASAGLAEGSASVTVVKTPDTISLANQATGAPVTAIALDPQESVDLTASAVWKKISLTSQDTCYTWAVDPAVGTVDANGLFTAGVTSGSGSLTVSAGGTQTTIPVTIAGHVQTLDTFETAEGMAALTSTANAAVNPETSADLVRYGKQSARVDYSAGETGSATLGASLALPAGDHYLSMWVYGDGSGNTLTATVADASGAVTDVVLSALDFTGWKHLSAALPDGAASLQALNIIYGGGEKAIGTIYLDQFTTATEALTDTEVPIVTVTAENGVLTAYVSDNVDKSFPKSSLALTLDGRSVDFTWNESAGALTYPLPAGDGKLHRLTVTAVDQSGNVGRGSYNVLPATNEDGTTTSQSPFADMSAHWASLYTTYLYDKGVVQGVESSSGLLFQPDKNITRGEFALMVARWMGLDLAAYSGVTLPFGDLDATPAWCVDAMKAMYAEGILKGSLDNGVLMGRATASISRAEAMTILGRIQGRGYVTQALTFSDAASVPAWSLPYVESLVGQGIISGYDNRLRPNDSVTRAEVAKMLFFLL
;
A
#
# COMPACT_ATOMS: atom_id res chain seq x y z
N MET A 1 37.94 21.28 -55.71
CA MET A 1 36.55 20.83 -56.02
C MET A 1 36.26 19.36 -55.72
N LYS A 2 37.24 18.42 -55.68
CA LYS A 2 36.98 17.01 -55.32
C LYS A 2 36.82 16.68 -53.81
N ARG A 3 37.15 17.62 -52.90
CA ARG A 3 37.03 17.42 -51.43
C ARG A 3 35.72 17.93 -50.80
N PHE A 4 34.88 18.64 -51.57
CA PHE A 4 33.58 19.13 -51.10
C PHE A 4 32.44 18.11 -51.31
N GLY A 5 32.57 17.22 -52.31
CA GLY A 5 31.58 16.19 -52.59
C GLY A 5 31.49 15.11 -51.51
N ILE A 6 32.62 14.68 -50.93
CA ILE A 6 32.65 13.56 -49.97
C ILE A 6 32.06 13.94 -48.61
N ARG A 7 32.16 15.21 -48.19
CA ARG A 7 31.55 15.69 -46.94
C ARG A 7 30.05 15.95 -47.07
N ALA A 8 29.59 16.36 -48.26
CA ALA A 8 28.15 16.52 -48.51
C ALA A 8 27.41 15.16 -48.56
N THR A 9 28.07 14.09 -49.04
CA THR A 9 27.48 12.74 -49.06
C THR A 9 27.48 12.07 -47.69
N ALA A 10 28.50 12.30 -46.85
CA ALA A 10 28.51 11.85 -45.45
C ALA A 10 27.47 12.61 -44.59
N LEU A 11 27.26 13.90 -44.86
CA LEU A 11 26.25 14.71 -44.18
C LEU A 11 24.82 14.37 -44.64
N ALA A 12 24.62 14.02 -45.93
CA ALA A 12 23.33 13.52 -46.42
C ALA A 12 22.99 12.14 -45.83
N LEU A 13 23.99 11.30 -45.54
CA LEU A 13 23.78 10.01 -44.86
C LEU A 13 23.46 10.20 -43.37
N ALA A 14 24.06 11.18 -42.69
CA ALA A 14 23.72 11.53 -41.30
C ALA A 14 22.32 12.15 -41.16
N VAL A 15 21.88 12.96 -42.15
CA VAL A 15 20.52 13.56 -42.16
C VAL A 15 19.44 12.54 -42.57
N LEU A 16 19.79 11.47 -43.29
CA LEU A 16 18.87 10.36 -43.59
C LEU A 16 18.73 9.33 -42.47
N VAL A 17 19.64 9.31 -41.48
CA VAL A 17 19.53 8.45 -40.28
C VAL A 17 18.57 9.04 -39.24
N GLY A 18 18.21 10.33 -39.34
CA GLY A 18 17.16 10.96 -38.52
C GLY A 18 15.72 10.77 -39.05
N LEU A 19 15.54 10.03 -40.14
CA LEU A 19 14.24 9.63 -40.69
C LEU A 19 14.07 8.11 -40.53
N SER A 20 14.06 7.62 -39.30
CA SER A 20 13.39 6.36 -39.02
C SER A 20 11.90 6.59 -39.35
N PRO A 21 11.29 5.83 -40.28
CA PRO A 21 9.84 5.84 -40.37
C PRO A 21 9.32 5.48 -38.97
N ALA A 22 8.27 6.16 -38.51
CA ALA A 22 7.54 5.77 -37.31
C ALA A 22 7.32 4.25 -37.36
N ALA A 23 8.09 3.50 -36.56
CA ALA A 23 8.08 2.05 -36.57
C ALA A 23 6.79 1.63 -35.90
N SER A 24 5.76 1.56 -36.73
CA SER A 24 4.39 1.25 -36.34
C SER A 24 4.35 -0.26 -36.07
N ALA A 25 4.49 -0.65 -34.80
CA ALA A 25 4.45 -2.02 -34.29
C ALA A 25 5.61 -2.95 -34.71
N SER A 26 6.14 -3.70 -33.74
CA SER A 26 6.95 -4.90 -33.99
C SER A 26 5.99 -6.06 -34.23
N ILE A 27 6.13 -6.77 -35.35
CA ILE A 27 5.31 -7.97 -35.58
C ILE A 27 5.65 -9.02 -34.51
N ALA A 28 6.90 -9.04 -34.07
CA ALA A 28 7.37 -9.96 -33.04
C ALA A 28 6.82 -9.65 -31.64
N LEU A 29 6.82 -8.37 -31.23
CA LEU A 29 6.59 -7.96 -29.84
C LEU A 29 5.23 -7.30 -29.58
N GLY A 30 4.59 -6.74 -30.60
CA GLY A 30 3.31 -6.03 -30.51
C GLY A 30 3.42 -4.53 -30.80
N ASP A 31 2.48 -3.76 -30.27
CA ASP A 31 2.38 -2.33 -30.55
C ASP A 31 3.35 -1.55 -29.65
N GLU A 32 4.24 -0.76 -30.25
CA GLU A 32 5.13 0.13 -29.48
C GLU A 32 4.30 1.21 -28.76
N LEU A 33 4.56 1.40 -27.47
CA LEU A 33 3.88 2.39 -26.63
C LEU A 33 4.75 3.63 -26.42
N HIS A 34 6.01 3.43 -26.03
CA HIS A 34 7.01 4.48 -25.92
C HIS A 34 8.41 3.88 -26.01
N GLY A 35 9.38 4.75 -26.26
CA GLY A 35 10.79 4.39 -26.30
C GLY A 35 11.69 5.61 -26.47
N GLY A 36 12.96 5.40 -26.17
CA GLY A 36 14.00 6.42 -26.22
C GLY A 36 15.32 5.87 -26.73
N THR A 37 16.19 6.76 -27.19
CA THR A 37 17.54 6.41 -27.68
C THR A 37 18.56 7.34 -27.04
N VAL A 38 19.64 6.77 -26.55
CA VAL A 38 20.75 7.48 -25.90
C VAL A 38 22.05 7.14 -26.61
N SER A 39 22.78 8.17 -27.05
CA SER A 39 24.15 7.99 -27.54
C SER A 39 25.10 7.82 -26.37
N LEU A 40 25.71 6.63 -26.24
CA LEU A 40 26.60 6.30 -25.12
C LEU A 40 28.06 6.71 -25.41
N SER A 41 28.51 6.44 -26.63
CA SER A 41 29.85 6.74 -27.12
C SER A 41 29.86 6.72 -28.65
N PRO A 42 30.94 7.16 -29.33
CA PRO A 42 31.05 7.03 -30.78
C PRO A 42 30.83 5.59 -31.26
N GLY A 43 29.80 5.39 -32.07
CA GLY A 43 29.43 4.08 -32.60
C GLY A 43 28.62 3.19 -31.64
N ALA A 44 28.23 3.66 -30.45
CA ALA A 44 27.39 2.92 -29.53
C ALA A 44 26.18 3.70 -29.05
N GLN A 45 24.99 3.11 -29.16
CA GLN A 45 23.73 3.72 -28.73
C GLN A 45 22.89 2.71 -27.94
N LEU A 46 22.32 3.15 -26.82
CA LEU A 46 21.29 2.44 -26.08
C LEU A 46 19.92 2.78 -26.65
N VAL A 47 19.08 1.78 -26.80
CA VAL A 47 17.65 1.95 -27.12
C VAL A 47 16.83 1.20 -26.07
N GLU A 48 15.79 1.86 -25.59
CA GLU A 48 14.78 1.28 -24.70
C GLU A 48 13.41 1.44 -25.32
N GLN A 49 12.62 0.37 -25.35
CA GLN A 49 11.27 0.37 -25.93
C GLN A 49 10.33 -0.51 -25.12
N VAL A 50 9.10 0.00 -24.94
CA VAL A 50 8.02 -0.71 -24.27
C VAL A 50 6.90 -0.98 -25.27
N PHE A 51 6.46 -2.23 -25.34
CA PHE A 51 5.43 -2.73 -26.24
C PHE A 51 4.22 -3.27 -25.49
N TRP A 52 3.05 -3.16 -26.11
CA TRP A 52 1.84 -3.84 -25.70
C TRP A 52 1.69 -5.17 -26.44
N SER A 53 1.74 -6.27 -25.68
CA SER A 53 1.47 -7.59 -26.21
C SER A 53 -0.04 -7.82 -26.28
N ASN A 54 -0.60 -7.72 -27.49
CA ASN A 54 -2.03 -7.99 -27.72
C ASN A 54 -2.44 -9.42 -27.30
N SER A 55 -1.56 -10.41 -27.46
CA SER A 55 -1.84 -11.81 -27.10
C SER A 55 -1.76 -12.09 -25.59
N LYS A 56 -1.06 -11.26 -24.82
CA LYS A 56 -0.95 -11.39 -23.37
C LYS A 56 -1.75 -10.34 -22.60
N SER A 57 -2.23 -9.29 -23.28
CA SER A 57 -2.81 -8.10 -22.66
C SER A 57 -1.91 -7.54 -21.55
N ASP A 58 -0.61 -7.48 -21.85
CA ASP A 58 0.42 -7.04 -20.92
C ASP A 58 1.64 -6.45 -21.63
N LEU A 59 2.54 -5.85 -20.86
CA LEU A 59 3.72 -5.14 -21.36
C LEU A 59 4.88 -6.08 -21.74
N ARG A 60 5.75 -5.59 -22.62
CA ARG A 60 7.07 -6.14 -22.96
C ARG A 60 8.07 -4.99 -22.99
N THR A 61 9.16 -5.11 -22.24
CA THR A 61 10.19 -4.08 -22.16
C THR A 61 11.51 -4.64 -22.67
N GLU A 62 11.99 -4.09 -23.78
CA GLU A 62 13.30 -4.43 -24.35
C GLU A 62 14.30 -3.30 -24.20
N ARG A 63 15.56 -3.69 -24.13
CA ARG A 63 16.71 -2.80 -24.15
C ARG A 63 17.78 -3.41 -25.02
N TYR A 64 18.40 -2.60 -25.87
CA TYR A 64 19.52 -3.07 -26.66
C TYR A 64 20.56 -1.98 -26.90
N ILE A 65 21.81 -2.42 -27.03
CA ILE A 65 22.93 -1.56 -27.40
C ILE A 65 23.32 -1.91 -28.82
N THR A 66 23.27 -0.91 -29.71
CA THR A 66 23.85 -1.03 -31.05
C THR A 66 25.33 -0.66 -30.98
N TYR A 67 26.17 -1.41 -31.70
CA TYR A 67 27.61 -1.19 -31.77
C TYR A 67 28.09 -1.26 -33.22
N SER A 68 28.58 -0.15 -33.73
CA SER A 68 29.32 -0.06 -34.98
C SER A 68 30.79 0.16 -34.64
N PRO A 69 31.72 -0.65 -35.19
CA PRO A 69 33.14 -0.52 -34.86
C PRO A 69 33.70 0.87 -35.13
N THR A 70 34.34 1.46 -34.12
CA THR A 70 35.00 2.76 -34.19
C THR A 70 36.40 2.67 -33.60
N ASP A 71 37.21 3.68 -33.86
CA ASP A 71 38.50 3.80 -33.18
C ASP A 71 38.28 4.07 -31.68
N GLY A 72 38.66 3.15 -30.81
CA GLY A 72 38.70 3.34 -29.35
C GLY A 72 37.49 2.86 -28.53
N VAL A 73 36.49 2.22 -29.13
CA VAL A 73 35.48 1.41 -28.42
C VAL A 73 35.61 -0.03 -28.92
N TYR A 74 35.77 -1.00 -28.02
CA TYR A 74 36.02 -2.39 -28.40
C TYR A 74 35.39 -3.38 -27.40
N PRO A 75 35.07 -4.61 -27.86
CA PRO A 75 34.44 -5.63 -27.03
C PRO A 75 35.45 -6.43 -26.21
N VAL A 76 35.10 -6.73 -24.96
CA VAL A 76 35.86 -7.57 -24.03
C VAL A 76 34.94 -8.57 -23.35
N VAL A 77 35.43 -9.79 -23.10
CA VAL A 77 34.74 -10.78 -22.26
C VAL A 77 35.33 -10.74 -20.87
N VAL A 78 34.47 -10.75 -19.86
CA VAL A 78 34.85 -10.72 -18.45
C VAL A 78 34.27 -11.92 -17.75
N TYR A 79 35.07 -12.54 -16.90
CA TYR A 79 34.67 -13.58 -15.94
C TYR A 79 35.25 -13.19 -14.57
N GLY A 80 34.96 -13.95 -13.50
CA GLY A 80 35.54 -13.66 -12.18
C GLY A 80 37.04 -13.96 -12.10
N ASP A 81 37.60 -14.00 -10.89
CA ASP A 81 39.05 -14.28 -10.66
C ASP A 81 39.57 -15.57 -11.31
N LYS A 82 38.66 -16.51 -11.61
CA LYS A 82 38.88 -17.77 -12.31
C LYS A 82 37.66 -18.08 -13.17
N LEU A 83 37.82 -18.88 -14.22
CA LEU A 83 36.76 -19.26 -15.17
C LEU A 83 35.56 -19.95 -14.51
N MET A 84 35.76 -20.66 -13.40
CA MET A 84 34.68 -21.27 -12.62
C MET A 84 34.03 -20.33 -11.60
N SER A 85 34.55 -19.11 -11.45
CA SER A 85 33.97 -18.12 -10.55
C SER A 85 32.70 -17.54 -11.16
N ARG A 86 31.69 -17.27 -10.32
CA ARG A 86 30.48 -16.58 -10.73
C ARG A 86 30.46 -15.17 -10.16
N GLN A 87 30.05 -14.22 -10.97
CA GLN A 87 29.97 -12.82 -10.62
C GLN A 87 28.77 -12.17 -11.33
N ASP A 88 28.13 -11.20 -10.70
CA ASP A 88 27.08 -10.43 -11.38
C ASP A 88 27.69 -9.42 -12.38
N LEU A 89 26.88 -9.00 -13.35
CA LEU A 89 27.31 -8.10 -14.43
C LEU A 89 27.83 -6.74 -13.88
N ALA A 90 27.22 -6.22 -12.81
CA ALA A 90 27.62 -4.95 -12.21
C ALA A 90 29.03 -5.02 -11.59
N SER A 91 29.34 -6.13 -10.92
CA SER A 91 30.66 -6.36 -10.35
C SER A 91 31.71 -6.55 -11.46
N MET A 92 31.37 -7.22 -12.56
CA MET A 92 32.26 -7.35 -13.73
C MET A 92 32.57 -5.97 -14.33
N ALA A 93 31.56 -5.09 -14.47
CA ALA A 93 31.77 -3.72 -14.92
C ALA A 93 32.72 -2.94 -14.00
N LYS A 94 32.52 -3.03 -12.68
CA LYS A 94 33.43 -2.41 -11.69
C LYS A 94 34.87 -2.88 -11.81
N SER A 95 35.09 -4.15 -12.17
CA SER A 95 36.44 -4.68 -12.37
C SER A 95 37.14 -4.02 -13.57
N LEU A 96 36.41 -3.74 -14.65
CA LEU A 96 36.92 -3.01 -15.82
C LEU A 96 37.18 -1.54 -15.49
N GLU A 97 36.28 -0.90 -14.74
CA GLU A 97 36.41 0.49 -14.30
C GLU A 97 37.62 0.68 -13.38
N ALA A 98 37.89 -0.28 -12.50
CA ALA A 98 39.08 -0.29 -11.63
C ALA A 98 40.39 -0.38 -12.43
N GLN A 99 40.35 -0.94 -13.65
CA GLN A 99 41.48 -0.96 -14.58
C GLN A 99 41.64 0.37 -15.36
N GLY A 100 40.77 1.35 -15.11
CA GLY A 100 40.81 2.67 -15.75
C GLY A 100 40.14 2.73 -17.13
N LEU A 101 39.42 1.68 -17.49
CA LEU A 101 38.56 1.63 -18.69
C LEU A 101 37.20 2.25 -18.38
N ARG A 102 36.59 2.94 -19.35
CA ARG A 102 35.18 3.31 -19.30
C ARG A 102 34.38 2.16 -19.88
N VAL A 103 33.46 1.60 -19.11
CA VAL A 103 32.46 0.67 -19.63
C VAL A 103 31.42 1.48 -20.39
N VAL A 104 31.22 1.20 -21.66
CA VAL A 104 30.17 1.83 -22.48
C VAL A 104 28.84 1.13 -22.20
N GLY A 105 28.85 -0.19 -22.23
CA GLY A 105 27.74 -1.04 -21.78
C GLY A 105 28.03 -2.51 -22.01
N GLY A 106 27.15 -3.39 -21.58
CA GLY A 106 27.35 -4.83 -21.65
C GLY A 106 26.12 -5.64 -21.29
N VAL A 107 26.20 -6.94 -21.55
CA VAL A 107 25.16 -7.94 -21.25
C VAL A 107 25.77 -9.18 -20.60
N ASN A 108 24.96 -9.97 -19.90
CA ASN A 108 25.39 -11.29 -19.47
C ASN A 108 25.80 -12.17 -20.66
N GLY A 109 26.61 -13.18 -20.36
CA GLY A 109 27.26 -14.02 -21.35
C GLY A 109 26.63 -15.38 -21.54
N ASP A 110 27.51 -16.35 -21.71
CA ASP A 110 27.25 -17.73 -22.12
C ASP A 110 26.43 -18.53 -21.08
N PHE A 111 25.89 -19.65 -21.54
CA PHE A 111 25.30 -20.67 -20.68
C PHE A 111 26.37 -21.29 -19.79
N PHE A 112 25.98 -21.71 -18.59
CA PHE A 112 26.90 -22.30 -17.63
C PHE A 112 26.20 -23.31 -16.73
N ASP A 113 26.97 -24.22 -16.18
CA ASP A 113 26.50 -25.16 -15.17
C ASP A 113 26.32 -24.43 -13.83
N LEU A 114 25.08 -24.37 -13.33
CA LEU A 114 24.74 -23.69 -12.08
C LEU A 114 25.42 -24.30 -10.85
N SER A 115 25.83 -25.57 -10.90
CA SER A 115 26.48 -26.28 -9.81
C SER A 115 27.98 -25.99 -9.74
N THR A 116 28.64 -25.92 -10.90
CA THR A 116 30.11 -25.76 -10.99
C THR A 116 30.55 -24.34 -11.34
N GLY A 117 29.66 -23.51 -11.92
CA GLY A 117 29.97 -22.19 -12.46
C GLY A 117 30.68 -22.21 -13.82
N ASN A 118 30.94 -23.39 -14.38
CA ASN A 118 31.69 -23.54 -15.61
C ASN A 118 30.85 -23.14 -16.83
N ALA A 119 31.39 -22.28 -17.70
CA ALA A 119 30.78 -21.92 -18.98
C ALA A 119 30.68 -23.14 -19.89
N LEU A 120 29.72 -23.20 -20.81
CA LEU A 120 29.54 -24.33 -21.73
C LEU A 120 30.24 -24.12 -23.08
N GLY A 121 30.21 -22.90 -23.61
CA GLY A 121 30.81 -22.49 -24.86
C GLY A 121 32.26 -22.01 -24.73
N VAL A 122 32.74 -21.42 -25.83
CA VAL A 122 34.13 -20.95 -25.99
C VAL A 122 34.30 -19.60 -25.32
N ILE A 123 35.48 -19.34 -24.76
CA ILE A 123 35.88 -17.98 -24.39
C ILE A 123 37.26 -17.73 -25.00
N ILE A 124 37.36 -16.66 -25.78
CA ILE A 124 38.63 -16.11 -26.24
C ILE A 124 38.71 -14.69 -25.68
N SER A 125 39.80 -14.37 -24.99
CA SER A 125 40.08 -13.03 -24.49
C SER A 125 41.53 -12.66 -24.76
N ASP A 126 41.75 -11.49 -25.35
CA ASP A 126 43.07 -11.01 -25.78
C ASP A 126 43.77 -11.94 -26.77
N GLY A 127 42.97 -12.65 -27.60
CA GLY A 127 43.46 -13.65 -28.56
C GLY A 127 43.80 -15.02 -27.95
N GLU A 128 43.68 -15.16 -26.63
CA GLU A 128 43.98 -16.41 -25.92
C GLU A 128 42.71 -17.23 -25.70
N LEU A 129 42.81 -18.53 -26.01
CA LEU A 129 41.78 -19.52 -25.74
C LEU A 129 41.73 -19.80 -24.23
N ARG A 130 40.61 -19.39 -23.61
CA ARG A 130 40.35 -19.61 -22.18
C ARG A 130 39.57 -20.89 -21.93
N THR A 131 38.63 -21.23 -22.80
CA THR A 131 37.89 -22.51 -22.76
C THR A 131 37.45 -22.90 -24.15
N THR A 132 37.38 -24.20 -24.44
CA THR A 132 36.79 -24.77 -25.66
C THR A 132 35.25 -24.79 -25.59
N SER A 133 34.59 -25.03 -26.72
CA SER A 133 33.14 -25.28 -26.80
C SER A 133 32.85 -26.71 -27.24
N GLY A 134 31.79 -27.31 -26.69
CA GLY A 134 31.25 -28.62 -27.14
C GLY A 134 30.44 -28.54 -28.44
N GLY A 135 30.93 -27.84 -29.47
CA GLY A 135 30.24 -27.68 -30.76
C GLY A 135 29.12 -26.62 -30.80
N TYR A 136 29.06 -25.75 -29.79
CA TYR A 136 28.15 -24.60 -29.72
C TYR A 136 28.58 -23.44 -30.61
N TYR A 137 27.63 -22.59 -30.95
CA TYR A 137 27.91 -21.36 -31.69
C TYR A 137 28.64 -20.34 -30.79
N ALA A 138 29.27 -19.36 -31.41
CA ALA A 138 29.88 -18.26 -30.68
C ALA A 138 29.85 -17.01 -31.55
N VAL A 139 29.90 -15.86 -30.89
CA VAL A 139 30.21 -14.60 -31.55
C VAL A 139 31.71 -14.34 -31.41
N GLY A 140 32.38 -14.13 -32.54
CA GLY A 140 33.80 -13.81 -32.61
C GLY A 140 34.02 -12.39 -33.12
N PHE A 141 34.88 -11.63 -32.44
CA PHE A 141 35.26 -10.27 -32.81
C PHE A 141 36.69 -10.23 -33.33
N GLN A 142 36.85 -9.59 -34.48
CA GLN A 142 38.15 -9.36 -35.12
C GLN A 142 38.87 -8.16 -34.46
N PRO A 143 40.18 -7.96 -34.69
CA PRO A 143 40.93 -6.85 -34.09
C PRO A 143 40.38 -5.45 -34.47
N GLY A 144 39.68 -5.34 -35.60
CA GLY A 144 38.99 -4.12 -36.04
C GLY A 144 37.60 -3.92 -35.43
N GLY A 145 37.15 -4.81 -34.54
CA GLY A 145 35.87 -4.73 -33.85
C GLY A 145 34.67 -5.32 -34.60
N THR A 146 34.81 -5.69 -35.87
CA THR A 146 33.75 -6.36 -36.64
C THR A 146 33.50 -7.78 -36.10
N ALA A 147 32.23 -8.16 -36.03
CA ALA A 147 31.82 -9.46 -35.50
C ALA A 147 31.33 -10.42 -36.60
N PHE A 148 31.39 -11.71 -36.29
CA PHE A 148 30.66 -12.76 -37.00
C PHE A 148 30.15 -13.82 -36.02
N ILE A 149 29.14 -14.59 -36.42
CA ILE A 149 28.64 -15.74 -35.66
C ILE A 149 28.98 -17.01 -36.45
N GLY A 150 29.53 -18.00 -35.76
CA GLY A 150 29.88 -19.29 -36.33
C GLY A 150 30.09 -20.34 -35.26
N LYS A 151 30.33 -21.59 -35.66
CA LYS A 151 30.85 -22.60 -34.75
C LYS A 151 32.38 -22.49 -34.73
N PRO A 152 33.01 -22.35 -33.55
CA PRO A 152 34.47 -22.39 -33.43
C PRO A 152 35.05 -23.73 -33.87
N ASP A 153 34.42 -24.83 -33.44
CA ASP A 153 34.84 -26.22 -33.69
C ASP A 153 36.36 -26.38 -33.61
N LEU A 154 36.93 -25.89 -32.51
CA LEU A 154 38.36 -25.88 -32.27
C LEU A 154 38.85 -27.32 -32.08
N ALA A 155 39.97 -27.65 -32.70
CA ALA A 155 40.70 -28.89 -32.49
C ALA A 155 41.95 -28.58 -31.67
N VAL A 156 42.06 -29.22 -30.50
CA VAL A 156 43.22 -29.09 -29.61
C VAL A 156 43.91 -30.45 -29.52
N THR A 157 45.21 -30.49 -29.77
CA THR A 157 46.00 -31.73 -29.68
C THR A 157 47.21 -31.56 -28.78
N ALA A 158 47.70 -32.66 -28.21
CA ALA A 158 48.91 -32.75 -27.43
C ALA A 158 49.85 -33.79 -28.05
N THR A 159 51.00 -33.35 -28.56
CA THR A 159 52.03 -34.20 -29.14
C THR A 159 53.14 -34.45 -28.13
N PHE A 160 53.34 -35.72 -27.79
CA PHE A 160 54.43 -36.19 -26.95
C PHE A 160 54.72 -37.67 -27.21
N ARG A 161 55.95 -38.11 -26.91
CA ARG A 161 56.37 -39.52 -27.07
C ARG A 161 56.13 -40.13 -28.47
N GLY A 162 56.03 -39.29 -29.50
CA GLY A 162 55.81 -39.72 -30.89
C GLY A 162 54.35 -40.00 -31.24
N ALA A 163 53.41 -39.68 -30.35
CA ALA A 163 51.98 -39.68 -30.62
C ALA A 163 51.43 -38.24 -30.56
N THR A 164 50.43 -37.95 -31.38
CA THR A 164 49.63 -36.71 -31.32
C THR A 164 48.24 -37.10 -30.88
N LEU A 165 47.83 -36.66 -29.69
CA LEU A 165 46.57 -37.08 -29.06
C LEU A 165 45.59 -35.91 -29.03
N ARG A 166 44.31 -36.16 -29.25
CA ARG A 166 43.27 -35.15 -29.04
C ARG A 166 43.17 -34.78 -27.55
N VAL A 167 43.06 -33.49 -27.28
CA VAL A 167 42.62 -32.95 -25.99
C VAL A 167 41.12 -32.73 -26.08
N THR A 168 40.36 -33.48 -25.28
CA THR A 168 38.90 -33.45 -25.20
C THR A 168 38.40 -32.03 -24.95
N ASP A 169 38.95 -31.36 -23.93
CA ASP A 169 38.60 -29.97 -23.63
C ASP A 169 39.70 -29.22 -22.89
N VAL A 170 39.67 -27.89 -23.06
CA VAL A 170 40.47 -26.94 -22.29
C VAL A 170 39.56 -26.29 -21.26
N ASN A 171 39.95 -26.35 -19.99
CA ASN A 171 39.24 -25.73 -18.88
C ASN A 171 37.78 -26.19 -18.70
N LYS A 172 37.50 -27.47 -18.98
CA LYS A 172 36.23 -28.14 -18.65
C LYS A 172 36.40 -29.25 -17.62
N THR A 173 35.33 -29.55 -16.90
CA THR A 173 35.33 -30.59 -15.87
C THR A 173 35.71 -31.95 -16.48
N ARG A 174 36.77 -32.58 -15.96
CA ARG A 174 37.25 -33.88 -16.47
C ARG A 174 36.26 -34.98 -16.16
N THR A 175 35.70 -35.60 -17.19
CA THR A 175 34.77 -36.74 -17.07
C THR A 175 35.48 -38.09 -17.27
N ALA A 176 34.77 -39.19 -16.99
CA ALA A 176 35.18 -40.54 -17.37
C ALA A 176 34.50 -40.95 -18.67
N ALA A 177 35.06 -41.92 -19.39
CA ALA A 177 34.33 -42.60 -20.46
C ALA A 177 33.19 -43.44 -19.84
N ASP A 178 31.95 -42.96 -19.91
CA ASP A 178 30.79 -43.57 -19.24
C ASP A 178 29.60 -43.84 -20.18
N GLY A 179 29.83 -43.71 -21.50
CA GLY A 179 28.81 -43.88 -22.54
C GLY A 179 27.99 -42.62 -22.82
N THR A 180 28.12 -41.59 -21.98
CA THR A 180 27.59 -40.24 -22.23
C THR A 180 28.69 -39.21 -22.49
N HIS A 181 29.86 -39.41 -21.88
CA HIS A 181 31.06 -38.63 -22.14
C HIS A 181 32.15 -39.52 -22.73
N GLU A 182 32.98 -38.95 -23.60
CA GLU A 182 34.06 -39.67 -24.30
C GLU A 182 35.27 -39.96 -23.39
N GLY A 183 35.42 -39.21 -22.29
CA GLY A 183 36.63 -39.27 -21.46
C GLY A 183 37.82 -38.60 -22.15
N GLY A 184 38.99 -39.23 -22.14
CA GLY A 184 40.19 -38.71 -22.82
C GLY A 184 41.05 -37.72 -22.00
N LEU A 185 41.79 -36.86 -22.72
CA LEU A 185 42.73 -35.89 -22.17
C LEU A 185 42.07 -34.53 -21.97
N TYR A 186 42.24 -33.94 -20.78
CA TYR A 186 41.80 -32.57 -20.50
C TYR A 186 43.01 -31.70 -20.20
N LEU A 187 42.91 -30.42 -20.54
CA LEU A 187 43.96 -29.44 -20.27
C LEU A 187 43.42 -28.34 -19.36
N TYR A 188 44.07 -28.14 -18.22
CA TYR A 188 43.79 -27.02 -17.34
C TYR A 188 44.87 -25.96 -17.42
N THR A 189 44.49 -24.70 -17.59
CA THR A 189 45.34 -23.55 -17.31
C THR A 189 45.11 -23.06 -15.90
N ASP A 190 46.00 -22.21 -15.39
CA ASP A 190 45.85 -21.56 -14.10
C ASP A 190 44.63 -20.63 -14.00
N GLU A 191 44.01 -20.25 -15.13
CA GLU A 191 42.74 -19.52 -15.20
C GLU A 191 41.51 -20.37 -14.84
N PHE A 192 41.58 -21.71 -14.91
CA PHE A 192 40.42 -22.58 -14.67
C PHE A 192 39.82 -22.39 -13.26
N SER A 193 40.65 -22.67 -12.26
CA SER A 193 40.35 -22.63 -10.83
C SER A 193 41.66 -22.78 -10.05
N ASN A 194 41.65 -22.61 -8.73
CA ASN A 194 42.83 -22.85 -7.90
C ASN A 194 43.27 -24.34 -7.89
N THR A 195 42.37 -25.25 -8.26
CA THR A 195 42.62 -26.68 -8.33
C THR A 195 41.93 -27.28 -9.55
N THR A 196 42.32 -28.48 -9.96
CA THR A 196 41.74 -29.21 -11.12
C THR A 196 40.27 -29.64 -10.97
N GLN A 197 39.64 -29.40 -9.81
CA GLN A 197 38.25 -29.73 -9.43
C GLN A 197 37.76 -31.18 -9.63
N HIS A 198 38.60 -32.10 -10.13
CA HIS A 198 38.17 -33.47 -10.39
C HIS A 198 37.90 -34.26 -9.11
N THR A 199 36.87 -35.09 -9.16
CA THR A 199 36.40 -35.92 -8.03
C THR A 199 36.75 -37.41 -8.18
N SER A 200 37.23 -37.81 -9.36
CA SER A 200 37.66 -39.16 -9.69
C SER A 200 39.20 -39.30 -9.66
N PRO A 201 39.76 -40.49 -9.43
CA PRO A 201 41.19 -40.72 -9.58
C PRO A 201 41.69 -40.54 -11.03
N GLY A 202 42.90 -39.99 -11.20
CA GLY A 202 43.48 -39.69 -12.50
C GLY A 202 45.01 -39.69 -12.49
N TYR A 203 45.60 -39.34 -13.63
CA TYR A 203 46.98 -38.87 -13.71
C TYR A 203 46.98 -37.40 -14.13
N ASP A 204 47.81 -36.60 -13.46
CA ASP A 204 47.98 -35.17 -13.74
C ASP A 204 49.44 -34.87 -14.07
N VAL A 205 49.67 -34.20 -15.20
CA VAL A 205 50.99 -33.80 -15.68
C VAL A 205 51.11 -32.29 -15.58
N ILE A 206 52.00 -31.81 -14.72
CA ILE A 206 52.28 -30.37 -14.58
C ILE A 206 53.25 -29.96 -15.69
N LEU A 207 52.85 -28.96 -16.45
CA LEU A 207 53.52 -28.45 -17.65
C LEU A 207 53.91 -26.98 -17.46
N THR A 208 55.16 -26.64 -17.78
CA THR A 208 55.63 -25.25 -17.83
C THR A 208 55.84 -24.81 -19.28
N PRO A 209 55.21 -23.71 -19.76
CA PRO A 209 55.45 -23.13 -21.08
C PRO A 209 56.93 -22.83 -21.37
N VAL A 210 57.35 -23.09 -22.60
CA VAL A 210 58.66 -22.72 -23.13
C VAL A 210 58.54 -21.37 -23.82
N THR A 211 59.32 -20.39 -23.37
CA THR A 211 59.25 -18.98 -23.83
C THR A 211 60.34 -18.59 -24.82
N SER A 212 61.14 -19.53 -25.31
CA SER A 212 62.08 -19.31 -26.41
C SER A 212 61.35 -19.36 -27.75
N ASP A 213 61.85 -18.60 -28.73
CA ASP A 213 61.41 -18.68 -30.14
C ASP A 213 59.94 -18.27 -30.41
N LEU A 214 59.30 -17.58 -29.45
CA LEU A 214 57.94 -17.04 -29.60
C LEU A 214 57.80 -16.18 -30.87
N GLY A 215 56.66 -16.31 -31.54
CA GLY A 215 56.35 -15.63 -32.80
C GLY A 215 56.98 -16.25 -34.05
N GLN A 216 57.85 -17.26 -33.91
CA GLN A 216 58.30 -18.05 -35.07
C GLN A 216 57.18 -18.98 -35.54
N THR A 217 57.17 -19.27 -36.84
CA THR A 217 56.22 -20.17 -37.45
C THR A 217 56.83 -21.57 -37.59
N VAL A 218 56.05 -22.59 -37.26
CA VAL A 218 56.42 -24.01 -37.38
C VAL A 218 55.41 -24.68 -38.30
N ASP A 219 55.90 -25.28 -39.38
CA ASP A 219 55.07 -26.13 -40.24
C ASP A 219 54.88 -27.51 -39.58
N VAL A 220 53.64 -27.97 -39.58
CA VAL A 220 53.20 -29.23 -38.98
C VAL A 220 52.48 -30.07 -40.02
N ASP A 221 52.71 -31.38 -39.92
CA ASP A 221 52.13 -32.45 -40.73
C ASP A 221 52.10 -33.67 -39.81
N LEU A 222 51.03 -33.79 -39.02
CA LEU A 222 50.93 -34.72 -37.90
C LEU A 222 49.63 -35.52 -37.96
N ASP A 223 49.74 -36.84 -38.05
CA ASP A 223 48.61 -37.76 -37.87
C ASP A 223 48.16 -37.78 -36.40
N VAL A 224 46.86 -37.60 -36.16
CA VAL A 224 46.27 -37.72 -34.83
C VAL A 224 45.99 -39.19 -34.54
N THR A 225 46.52 -39.64 -33.41
CA THR A 225 46.31 -41.01 -32.90
C THR A 225 45.05 -41.02 -32.05
N ASP A 226 44.14 -41.94 -32.33
CA ASP A 226 42.96 -42.15 -31.50
C ASP A 226 43.39 -42.63 -30.10
N THR A 227 42.54 -42.38 -29.11
CA THR A 227 42.74 -42.74 -27.72
C THR A 227 42.95 -44.23 -27.50
N ASP A 228 42.63 -45.11 -28.45
CA ASP A 228 42.87 -46.56 -28.40
C ASP A 228 44.22 -47.00 -29.00
N GLY A 229 45.03 -46.06 -29.51
CA GLY A 229 46.37 -46.31 -30.03
C GLY A 229 46.47 -46.74 -31.48
N GLU A 230 45.37 -46.68 -32.23
CA GLU A 230 45.36 -46.76 -33.69
C GLU A 230 45.40 -45.34 -34.30
N ALA A 231 45.90 -45.19 -35.53
CA ALA A 231 45.74 -43.94 -36.26
C ALA A 231 44.24 -43.66 -36.44
N ALA A 232 43.79 -42.43 -36.23
CA ALA A 232 42.40 -42.06 -36.46
C ALA A 232 41.98 -42.50 -37.87
N ALA A 233 40.83 -43.17 -38.00
CA ALA A 233 40.38 -43.66 -39.30
C ALA A 233 40.12 -42.45 -40.21
N ASP A 234 40.74 -42.41 -41.41
CA ASP A 234 40.51 -41.37 -42.42
C ASP A 234 39.02 -41.27 -42.76
N THR A 235 38.32 -40.36 -42.07
CA THR A 235 36.93 -40.04 -42.34
C THR A 235 36.93 -38.80 -43.22
N GLY A 236 37.32 -39.00 -44.49
CA GLY A 236 37.36 -37.95 -45.51
C GLY A 236 36.21 -36.97 -45.37
N ALA A 237 36.58 -35.69 -45.19
CA ALA A 237 35.70 -34.56 -44.87
C ALA A 237 34.28 -34.74 -45.39
N ALA A 238 33.34 -35.04 -44.49
CA ALA A 238 31.93 -35.00 -44.81
C ALA A 238 31.59 -33.57 -45.24
N ALA A 239 31.36 -33.39 -46.54
CA ALA A 239 30.82 -32.16 -47.09
C ALA A 239 29.47 -31.90 -46.40
N ASP A 240 29.42 -30.82 -45.62
CA ASP A 240 28.19 -30.25 -45.08
C ASP A 240 27.34 -29.73 -46.26
N THR A 241 26.57 -30.62 -46.89
CA THR A 241 25.48 -30.21 -47.76
C THR A 241 24.33 -29.78 -46.88
N GLY A 242 24.21 -28.47 -46.67
CA GLY A 242 23.05 -27.86 -46.02
C GLY A 242 21.75 -28.30 -46.69
N ALA A 243 21.02 -29.19 -46.02
CA ALA A 243 19.58 -29.42 -46.13
C ALA A 243 19.19 -30.56 -45.19
N ALA A 244 18.77 -30.25 -43.96
CA ALA A 244 18.01 -31.18 -43.14
C ALA A 244 16.53 -30.97 -43.43
N ALA A 245 15.97 -31.88 -44.22
CA ALA A 245 14.56 -31.99 -44.49
C ALA A 245 13.78 -32.48 -43.26
N ASP A 246 12.68 -31.77 -43.03
CA ASP A 246 11.45 -32.15 -42.34
C ASP A 246 11.03 -33.62 -42.62
N THR A 247 10.79 -34.38 -41.54
CA THR A 247 9.66 -35.31 -41.49
C THR A 247 9.00 -35.22 -40.11
N GLY A 248 7.82 -34.60 -40.08
CA GLY A 248 7.13 -34.22 -38.85
C GLY A 248 6.48 -35.33 -38.02
N ALA A 249 5.88 -34.87 -36.90
CA ALA A 249 4.77 -35.55 -36.24
C ALA A 249 3.91 -34.57 -35.43
N ALA A 250 2.64 -34.51 -35.85
CA ALA A 250 1.42 -34.27 -35.07
C ALA A 250 1.18 -32.90 -34.42
N ALA A 251 0.34 -32.12 -35.12
CA ALA A 251 -0.62 -31.21 -34.51
C ALA A 251 -1.51 -31.93 -33.49
N ASN A 252 -1.77 -31.28 -32.35
CA ASN A 252 -3.02 -31.48 -31.65
C ASN A 252 -3.53 -30.15 -31.07
N THR A 253 -4.72 -29.79 -31.50
CA THR A 253 -5.51 -28.65 -31.10
C THR A 253 -6.22 -28.93 -29.77
N SER A 254 -6.18 -28.02 -28.81
CA SER A 254 -7.38 -27.60 -28.05
C SER A 254 -7.06 -26.45 -27.09
N ASP A 255 -7.89 -25.40 -27.19
CA ASP A 255 -8.15 -24.39 -26.17
C ASP A 255 -8.61 -25.04 -24.85
N ALA A 256 -8.17 -24.49 -23.72
CA ALA A 256 -9.06 -24.05 -22.62
C ALA A 256 -8.25 -23.45 -21.46
N ALA A 257 -8.72 -22.30 -20.98
CA ALA A 257 -8.28 -21.59 -19.78
C ALA A 257 -8.58 -22.35 -18.49
N ALA A 258 -7.75 -22.17 -17.45
CA ALA A 258 -8.19 -21.88 -16.08
C ALA A 258 -6.99 -21.56 -15.16
N ASP A 259 -7.26 -20.56 -14.32
CA ASP A 259 -6.52 -19.95 -13.22
C ASP A 259 -6.37 -20.88 -11.98
N THR A 260 -5.53 -20.44 -11.03
CA THR A 260 -5.35 -20.82 -9.61
C THR A 260 -4.22 -21.82 -9.27
N SER A 261 -3.08 -21.29 -8.82
CA SER A 261 -2.56 -21.46 -7.45
C SER A 261 -1.17 -20.84 -7.31
N ALA A 262 -1.07 -19.94 -6.33
CA ALA A 262 0.17 -19.36 -5.86
C ALA A 262 0.87 -20.31 -4.87
N ALA A 263 2.19 -20.14 -4.78
CA ALA A 263 3.15 -20.74 -3.85
C ALA A 263 3.65 -22.15 -4.21
N GLU A 264 4.99 -22.27 -4.16
CA GLU A 264 5.84 -23.45 -4.39
C GLU A 264 6.25 -23.72 -5.85
N GLY A 265 7.39 -23.14 -6.27
CA GLY A 265 7.99 -23.41 -7.57
C GLY A 265 9.27 -22.63 -7.89
N MET A 266 10.08 -22.27 -6.90
CA MET A 266 11.43 -21.72 -7.13
C MET A 266 12.44 -22.87 -7.18
N ALA A 267 12.63 -23.52 -8.35
CA ALA A 267 13.84 -24.25 -8.74
C ALA A 267 13.60 -25.20 -9.94
N THR A 268 13.30 -24.69 -11.13
CA THR A 268 13.45 -25.49 -12.39
C THR A 268 13.68 -24.54 -13.57
N ASP A 269 14.83 -23.87 -13.65
CA ASP A 269 15.15 -22.85 -14.67
C ASP A 269 16.05 -23.39 -15.81
N SER A 270 15.84 -24.63 -16.27
CA SER A 270 16.53 -25.18 -17.47
C SER A 270 15.87 -26.42 -18.10
N GLN A 271 15.01 -27.14 -17.37
CA GLN A 271 14.56 -28.51 -17.71
C GLN A 271 13.68 -28.66 -18.97
N GLY A 272 13.26 -27.57 -19.62
CA GLY A 272 12.35 -27.64 -20.78
C GLY A 272 13.02 -27.87 -22.14
N LEU A 273 14.34 -27.72 -22.25
CA LEU A 273 15.06 -27.69 -23.56
C LEU A 273 16.38 -28.49 -23.56
N GLU A 274 16.67 -29.27 -22.52
CA GLU A 274 17.88 -30.10 -22.38
C GLU A 274 17.89 -31.40 -23.22
N THR A 275 16.93 -31.63 -24.12
CA THR A 275 16.72 -32.97 -24.71
C THR A 275 17.62 -33.37 -25.89
N ALA A 276 18.68 -32.62 -26.19
CA ALA A 276 19.72 -33.08 -27.11
C ALA A 276 21.08 -32.49 -26.73
N ALA A 277 21.83 -33.18 -25.86
CA ALA A 277 23.24 -32.90 -25.66
C ALA A 277 24.02 -33.25 -26.94
N PRO A 278 24.67 -32.31 -27.63
CA PRO A 278 25.77 -32.66 -28.52
C PRO A 278 26.96 -33.16 -27.67
N ALA A 279 27.85 -33.95 -28.28
CA ALA A 279 29.04 -34.46 -27.60
C ALA A 279 29.84 -33.29 -27.00
N GLU A 280 30.04 -33.32 -25.68
CA GLU A 280 30.89 -32.38 -24.97
C GLU A 280 32.34 -32.62 -25.38
N GLY A 281 32.90 -31.74 -26.21
CA GLY A 281 34.31 -31.77 -26.55
C GLY A 281 34.72 -30.91 -27.75
N THR A 282 36.03 -30.77 -27.92
CA THR A 282 36.68 -30.26 -29.13
C THR A 282 36.30 -31.08 -30.35
N ARG A 283 36.50 -30.52 -31.55
CA ARG A 283 36.21 -31.25 -32.79
C ARG A 283 37.18 -32.44 -32.96
N GLU A 284 36.68 -33.59 -33.41
CA GLU A 284 37.53 -34.69 -33.90
C GLU A 284 38.37 -34.23 -35.11
N VAL A 285 39.66 -34.56 -35.05
CA VAL A 285 40.64 -34.18 -36.06
C VAL A 285 41.54 -35.38 -36.33
N ASP A 286 41.63 -35.78 -37.60
CA ASP A 286 42.45 -36.92 -38.03
C ASP A 286 43.91 -36.50 -38.32
N GLU A 287 44.13 -35.22 -38.66
CA GLU A 287 45.44 -34.69 -39.03
C GLU A 287 45.56 -33.20 -38.66
N VAL A 288 46.72 -32.80 -38.13
CA VAL A 288 47.07 -31.39 -37.90
C VAL A 288 48.08 -30.97 -38.95
N THR A 289 47.63 -30.19 -39.94
CA THR A 289 48.47 -29.66 -41.02
C THR A 289 48.49 -28.14 -41.06
N GLY A 290 49.61 -27.58 -41.55
CA GLY A 290 49.73 -26.16 -41.85
C GLY A 290 50.83 -25.47 -41.04
N SER A 291 50.74 -24.15 -40.96
CA SER A 291 51.77 -23.29 -40.38
C SER A 291 51.25 -22.70 -39.07
N LEU A 292 51.81 -23.11 -37.92
CA LEU A 292 51.40 -22.67 -36.58
C LEU A 292 52.40 -21.67 -36.01
N VAL A 293 51.91 -20.67 -35.27
CA VAL A 293 52.76 -19.70 -34.59
C VAL A 293 53.12 -20.17 -33.18
N LEU A 294 54.40 -20.17 -32.83
CA LEU A 294 54.83 -20.48 -31.47
C LEU A 294 54.37 -19.39 -30.50
N SER A 295 53.65 -19.81 -29.45
CA SER A 295 53.09 -18.95 -28.41
C SER A 295 53.42 -19.52 -27.03
N ASP A 296 53.52 -18.67 -26.02
CA ASP A 296 53.60 -19.03 -24.61
C ASP A 296 52.23 -19.19 -23.95
N THR A 297 51.16 -18.88 -24.69
CA THR A 297 49.75 -19.08 -24.30
C THR A 297 48.98 -19.83 -25.38
N LEU A 298 47.80 -20.35 -25.03
CA LEU A 298 46.94 -21.07 -25.97
C LEU A 298 46.27 -20.08 -26.93
N THR A 299 46.66 -20.08 -28.20
CA THR A 299 46.09 -19.20 -29.24
C THR A 299 45.61 -20.02 -30.43
N VAL A 300 44.47 -19.66 -31.03
CA VAL A 300 43.96 -20.35 -32.22
C VAL A 300 44.90 -20.12 -33.42
N GLY A 301 45.33 -21.19 -34.08
CA GLY A 301 46.38 -21.16 -35.09
C GLY A 301 47.81 -21.17 -34.51
N GLY A 302 47.95 -21.47 -33.21
CA GLY A 302 49.23 -21.48 -32.51
C GLY A 302 49.65 -22.86 -31.99
N ARG A 303 50.94 -22.97 -31.68
CA ARG A 303 51.58 -24.09 -30.99
C ARG A 303 52.20 -23.61 -29.68
N LEU A 304 51.79 -24.19 -28.57
CA LEU A 304 52.36 -23.99 -27.25
C LEU A 304 53.28 -25.17 -26.90
N VAL A 305 54.58 -24.93 -26.75
CA VAL A 305 55.53 -25.98 -26.32
C VAL A 305 55.71 -25.89 -24.82
N CYS A 306 55.56 -27.01 -24.11
CA CYS A 306 55.74 -27.12 -22.67
C CYS A 306 56.83 -28.12 -22.30
N THR A 307 57.45 -27.91 -21.14
CA THR A 307 58.31 -28.92 -20.47
C THR A 307 57.53 -29.56 -19.32
N VAL A 308 57.61 -30.88 -19.20
CA VAL A 308 57.03 -31.63 -18.08
C VAL A 308 57.82 -31.34 -16.81
N ASP A 309 57.13 -30.90 -15.75
CA ASP A 309 57.72 -30.75 -14.42
C ASP A 309 57.53 -32.00 -13.56
N GLN A 310 56.32 -32.55 -13.60
CA GLN A 310 55.92 -33.65 -12.74
C GLN A 310 54.76 -34.44 -13.36
N VAL A 311 54.75 -35.75 -13.12
CA VAL A 311 53.61 -36.63 -13.37
C VAL A 311 53.12 -37.15 -12.01
N LEU A 312 51.85 -36.95 -11.73
CA LEU A 312 51.20 -37.27 -10.45
C LEU A 312 50.16 -38.37 -10.65
N ASP A 313 50.18 -39.37 -9.77
CA ASP A 313 49.04 -40.26 -9.56
C ASP A 313 48.14 -39.63 -8.50
N SER A 314 47.00 -39.09 -8.94
CA SER A 314 46.08 -38.33 -8.09
C SER A 314 44.83 -39.14 -7.76
N SER A 315 44.49 -39.21 -6.47
CA SER A 315 43.22 -39.76 -6.00
C SER A 315 42.09 -38.73 -5.93
N SER A 316 42.43 -37.44 -6.06
CA SER A 316 41.54 -36.28 -5.93
C SER A 316 42.21 -35.03 -6.50
N SER A 317 41.43 -33.96 -6.69
CA SER A 317 41.87 -32.66 -7.19
C SER A 317 43.24 -32.19 -6.64
N ILE A 318 44.08 -31.66 -7.53
CA ILE A 318 45.39 -31.08 -7.22
C ILE A 318 45.41 -29.56 -7.46
N PRO A 319 46.31 -28.80 -6.80
CA PRO A 319 46.53 -27.39 -7.14
C PRO A 319 47.00 -27.22 -8.59
N ILE A 320 46.50 -26.17 -9.25
CA ILE A 320 47.03 -25.72 -10.55
C ILE A 320 48.04 -24.59 -10.26
N PRO A 321 49.35 -24.78 -10.51
CA PRO A 321 50.33 -23.73 -10.25
C PRO A 321 50.17 -22.54 -11.21
N GLU A 322 50.39 -21.32 -10.71
CA GLU A 322 50.39 -20.09 -11.50
C GLU A 322 51.41 -20.15 -12.65
N GLY A 323 50.99 -19.72 -13.85
CA GLY A 323 51.77 -19.75 -15.08
C GLY A 323 52.02 -21.15 -15.66
N LYS A 324 51.35 -22.19 -15.13
CA LYS A 324 51.51 -23.59 -15.58
C LYS A 324 50.20 -24.18 -16.06
N LEU A 325 50.33 -25.30 -16.79
CA LEU A 325 49.20 -26.09 -17.26
C LEU A 325 49.20 -27.47 -16.57
N VAL A 326 48.03 -28.09 -16.50
CA VAL A 326 47.86 -29.48 -16.06
C VAL A 326 47.18 -30.26 -17.17
N LEU A 327 47.92 -31.17 -17.82
CA LEU A 327 47.35 -32.16 -18.72
C LEU A 327 46.91 -33.37 -17.90
N THR A 328 45.65 -33.78 -18.02
CA THR A 328 45.07 -34.75 -17.09
C THR A 328 44.23 -35.81 -17.79
N VAL A 329 44.21 -37.02 -17.22
CA VAL A 329 43.45 -38.17 -17.72
C VAL A 329 42.79 -38.92 -16.57
N ASN A 330 41.53 -39.32 -16.75
CA ASN A 330 40.80 -40.13 -15.78
C ASN A 330 41.28 -41.59 -15.82
N LYS A 331 41.46 -42.25 -14.66
CA LYS A 331 41.91 -43.66 -14.57
C LYS A 331 40.94 -44.69 -15.17
N GLN A 332 39.70 -44.28 -15.47
CA GLN A 332 38.72 -45.13 -16.15
C GLN A 332 38.90 -45.15 -17.68
N ASN A 333 39.86 -44.40 -18.24
CA ASN A 333 40.22 -44.50 -19.65
C ASN A 333 40.97 -45.81 -19.97
N ASN A 334 41.14 -46.11 -21.26
CA ASN A 334 41.82 -47.32 -21.72
C ASN A 334 43.31 -47.37 -21.28
N GLU A 335 43.85 -48.59 -21.18
CA GLU A 335 45.22 -48.83 -20.69
C GLU A 335 46.30 -48.18 -21.56
N TRP A 336 46.06 -48.02 -22.86
CA TRP A 336 47.02 -47.44 -23.78
C TRP A 336 47.23 -45.95 -23.50
N LEU A 337 46.15 -45.19 -23.39
CA LEU A 337 46.20 -43.75 -23.11
C LEU A 337 46.83 -43.48 -21.73
N LEU A 338 46.45 -44.28 -20.72
CA LEU A 338 47.09 -44.21 -19.40
C LEU A 338 48.59 -44.51 -19.47
N GLY A 339 48.99 -45.48 -20.30
CA GLY A 339 50.40 -45.81 -20.58
C GLY A 339 51.16 -44.65 -21.21
N GLN A 340 50.57 -43.93 -22.18
CA GLN A 340 51.18 -42.76 -22.80
C GLN A 340 51.47 -41.67 -21.77
N VAL A 341 50.45 -41.28 -20.99
CA VAL A 341 50.56 -40.21 -19.98
C VAL A 341 51.55 -40.58 -18.87
N THR A 342 51.49 -41.80 -18.34
CA THR A 342 52.39 -42.26 -17.27
C THR A 342 53.83 -42.47 -17.72
N SER A 343 54.09 -42.56 -19.03
CA SER A 343 55.43 -42.66 -19.58
C SER A 343 56.21 -41.33 -19.56
N LEU A 344 55.52 -40.19 -19.41
CA LEU A 344 56.14 -38.87 -19.33
C LEU A 344 57.03 -38.74 -18.08
N LYS A 345 58.11 -37.96 -18.20
CA LYS A 345 59.09 -37.72 -17.16
C LYS A 345 59.45 -36.24 -17.10
N PRO A 346 59.87 -35.73 -15.94
CA PRO A 346 60.38 -34.38 -15.83
C PRO A 346 61.46 -34.09 -16.90
N GLY A 347 61.29 -33.00 -17.65
CA GLY A 347 62.15 -32.60 -18.77
C GLY A 347 61.69 -33.05 -20.17
N ASP A 348 60.70 -33.94 -20.30
CA ASP A 348 60.10 -34.25 -21.59
C ASP A 348 59.34 -33.03 -22.15
N GLN A 349 59.22 -32.93 -23.48
CA GLN A 349 58.44 -31.88 -24.14
C GLN A 349 57.04 -32.36 -24.52
N VAL A 350 56.05 -31.48 -24.35
CA VAL A 350 54.67 -31.64 -24.82
C VAL A 350 54.34 -30.43 -25.69
N SER A 351 54.01 -30.65 -26.96
CA SER A 351 53.53 -29.57 -27.85
C SER A 351 52.01 -29.60 -27.90
N ILE A 352 51.37 -28.46 -27.64
CA ILE A 352 49.91 -28.31 -27.68
C ILE A 352 49.55 -27.43 -28.88
N ASP A 353 48.78 -27.98 -29.81
CA ASP A 353 48.36 -27.26 -31.01
C ASP A 353 46.88 -26.91 -30.92
N VAL A 354 46.52 -25.69 -31.32
CA VAL A 354 45.12 -25.24 -31.39
C VAL A 354 44.81 -24.82 -32.81
N THR A 355 43.87 -25.49 -33.46
CA THR A 355 43.46 -25.21 -34.84
C THR A 355 41.96 -25.03 -34.94
N ALA A 356 41.51 -24.36 -36.01
CA ALA A 356 40.11 -24.18 -36.33
C ALA A 356 39.88 -24.48 -37.81
N ALA A 357 38.78 -25.16 -38.13
CA ALA A 357 38.43 -25.47 -39.51
C ALA A 357 38.01 -24.21 -40.29
N ASP A 358 37.34 -23.28 -39.60
CA ASP A 358 37.06 -21.95 -40.14
C ASP A 358 38.20 -20.99 -39.77
N SER A 359 39.04 -20.68 -40.75
CA SER A 359 40.20 -19.80 -40.60
C SER A 359 39.88 -18.40 -40.06
N ARG A 360 38.61 -17.95 -40.06
CA ARG A 360 38.22 -16.67 -39.44
C ARG A 360 38.57 -16.63 -37.96
N TRP A 361 38.50 -17.78 -37.27
CA TRP A 361 38.80 -17.90 -35.84
C TRP A 361 40.28 -17.67 -35.49
N ASN A 362 41.20 -17.87 -36.43
CA ASN A 362 42.64 -17.64 -36.22
C ASN A 362 43.00 -16.18 -35.92
N SER A 363 42.10 -15.24 -36.23
CA SER A 363 42.30 -13.80 -36.03
C SER A 363 41.41 -13.21 -34.93
N VAL A 364 40.59 -14.03 -34.28
CA VAL A 364 39.64 -13.57 -33.26
C VAL A 364 40.38 -13.17 -31.99
N VAL A 365 40.10 -11.98 -31.49
CA VAL A 365 40.71 -11.45 -30.26
C VAL A 365 39.77 -11.55 -29.06
N THR A 366 38.46 -11.54 -29.32
CA THR A 366 37.42 -11.68 -28.30
C THR A 366 36.35 -12.62 -28.83
N ALA A 367 36.01 -13.67 -28.09
CA ALA A 367 34.88 -14.54 -28.41
C ALA A 367 34.14 -14.96 -27.15
N ILE A 368 32.83 -15.07 -27.28
CA ILE A 368 31.96 -15.61 -26.24
C ILE A 368 31.01 -16.64 -26.84
N GLY A 369 30.87 -17.74 -26.11
CA GLY A 369 29.92 -18.80 -26.42
C GLY A 369 28.50 -18.28 -26.46
N GLY A 370 27.71 -18.89 -27.33
CA GLY A 370 26.26 -18.83 -27.28
C GLY A 370 25.70 -20.18 -27.69
N PHE A 371 24.53 -20.54 -27.20
CA PHE A 371 24.07 -21.92 -27.35
C PHE A 371 23.29 -22.08 -28.66
N TYR A 372 22.27 -21.25 -28.83
CA TYR A 372 21.32 -21.37 -29.93
C TYR A 372 21.57 -20.31 -30.99
N LYS A 373 21.90 -20.73 -32.21
CA LYS A 373 21.84 -19.83 -33.36
C LYS A 373 20.37 -19.60 -33.75
N ILE A 374 19.87 -18.40 -33.47
CA ILE A 374 18.46 -18.03 -33.60
C ILE A 374 18.15 -17.25 -34.88
N VAL A 375 19.15 -16.69 -35.57
CA VAL A 375 18.99 -16.10 -36.91
C VAL A 375 20.12 -16.61 -37.80
N THR A 376 19.79 -17.00 -39.04
CA THR A 376 20.75 -17.38 -40.09
C THR A 376 20.31 -16.77 -41.41
N ASN A 377 21.21 -16.07 -42.10
CA ASN A 377 20.93 -15.39 -43.38
C ASN A 377 19.67 -14.51 -43.36
N GLY A 378 19.42 -13.81 -42.25
CA GLY A 378 18.26 -12.94 -42.06
C GLY A 378 16.93 -13.67 -41.92
N GLN A 379 16.95 -14.97 -41.60
CA GLN A 379 15.77 -15.79 -41.35
C GLN A 379 15.83 -16.39 -39.94
N PRO A 380 14.68 -16.58 -39.25
CA PRO A 380 14.65 -17.27 -37.96
C PRO A 380 15.22 -18.69 -38.08
N GLY A 381 16.08 -19.07 -37.15
CA GLY A 381 16.63 -20.42 -37.03
C GLY A 381 15.61 -21.44 -36.49
N PRO A 382 15.92 -22.74 -36.49
CA PRO A 382 14.99 -23.83 -36.14
C PRO A 382 14.69 -23.96 -34.62
N GLN A 383 14.88 -22.91 -33.84
CA GLN A 383 14.86 -22.95 -32.38
C GLN A 383 13.43 -22.90 -31.81
N THR A 384 13.18 -23.72 -30.78
CA THR A 384 11.84 -24.14 -30.37
C THR A 384 11.59 -23.89 -28.88
N ASP A 385 11.19 -22.67 -28.52
CA ASP A 385 10.51 -22.42 -27.25
C ASP A 385 9.13 -21.78 -27.50
N SER A 386 8.13 -22.24 -26.76
CA SER A 386 6.76 -21.72 -26.84
C SER A 386 6.43 -20.75 -25.69
N THR A 387 7.35 -20.60 -24.73
CA THR A 387 7.13 -19.84 -23.50
C THR A 387 7.92 -18.54 -23.52
N ALA A 388 7.25 -17.45 -23.16
CA ALA A 388 7.88 -16.14 -23.07
C ALA A 388 8.71 -16.07 -21.78
N ASN A 389 9.99 -15.73 -21.92
CA ASN A 389 10.96 -15.63 -20.82
C ASN A 389 11.79 -14.35 -20.96
N PRO A 390 12.50 -13.91 -19.92
CA PRO A 390 13.60 -12.97 -20.09
C PRO A 390 14.65 -13.58 -21.02
N ARG A 391 15.17 -12.81 -21.97
CA ARG A 391 16.15 -13.30 -22.96
C ARG A 391 17.28 -12.31 -23.15
N THR A 392 18.48 -12.85 -23.35
CA THR A 392 19.66 -12.13 -23.81
C THR A 392 20.12 -12.71 -25.14
N ALA A 393 20.52 -11.87 -26.09
CA ALA A 393 20.99 -12.31 -27.39
C ALA A 393 21.99 -11.32 -28.00
N ILE A 394 22.77 -11.80 -28.95
CA ILE A 394 23.65 -10.97 -29.78
C ILE A 394 23.30 -11.20 -31.24
N GLY A 395 22.95 -10.11 -31.92
CA GLY A 395 22.71 -10.08 -33.37
C GLY A 395 23.86 -9.39 -34.10
N VAL A 396 24.22 -9.88 -35.28
CA VAL A 396 25.24 -9.32 -36.16
C VAL A 396 24.60 -8.92 -37.48
N LYS A 397 24.86 -7.68 -37.92
CA LYS A 397 24.41 -7.13 -39.20
C LYS A 397 25.39 -7.48 -40.31
N ALA A 398 24.98 -7.29 -41.56
CA ALA A 398 25.76 -7.67 -42.74
C ALA A 398 27.12 -6.94 -42.86
N ASP A 399 27.26 -5.78 -42.22
CA ASP A 399 28.51 -5.00 -42.17
C ASP A 399 29.42 -5.34 -40.98
N GLY A 400 29.01 -6.31 -40.13
CA GLY A 400 29.75 -6.71 -38.93
C GLY A 400 29.46 -5.86 -37.69
N SER A 401 28.54 -4.88 -37.76
CA SER A 401 28.01 -4.20 -36.57
C SER A 401 27.09 -5.12 -35.76
N VAL A 402 26.91 -4.80 -34.48
CA VAL A 402 26.33 -5.71 -33.47
C VAL A 402 25.16 -5.07 -32.74
N VAL A 403 24.20 -5.89 -32.35
CA VAL A 403 23.12 -5.56 -31.40
C VAL A 403 23.26 -6.48 -30.19
N PHE A 404 23.57 -5.91 -29.03
CA PHE A 404 23.49 -6.59 -27.74
C PHE A 404 22.08 -6.39 -27.19
N TYR A 405 21.33 -7.47 -27.04
CA TYR A 405 19.88 -7.41 -26.82
C TYR A 405 19.50 -8.04 -25.48
N ALA A 406 18.58 -7.39 -24.77
CA ALA A 406 17.90 -7.95 -23.62
C ALA A 406 16.40 -7.60 -23.66
N ILE A 407 15.56 -8.56 -23.26
CA ILE A 407 14.15 -8.33 -23.00
C ILE A 407 13.80 -8.88 -21.63
N ASP A 408 13.19 -8.05 -20.80
CA ASP A 408 12.76 -8.43 -19.47
C ASP A 408 11.58 -9.42 -19.55
N GLY A 409 11.36 -10.20 -18.51
CA GLY A 409 10.27 -11.17 -18.48
C GLY A 409 9.90 -11.63 -17.08
N ARG A 410 8.86 -12.48 -17.01
CA ARG A 410 8.31 -13.05 -15.76
C ARG A 410 7.82 -11.99 -14.75
N GLN A 411 7.51 -10.78 -15.21
CA GLN A 411 7.11 -9.65 -14.37
C GLN A 411 5.77 -9.08 -14.86
N PRO A 412 4.62 -9.63 -14.39
CA PRO A 412 3.30 -9.16 -14.79
C PRO A 412 3.13 -7.65 -14.55
N GLY A 413 2.56 -6.93 -15.51
CA GLY A 413 2.42 -5.48 -15.44
C GLY A 413 3.68 -4.67 -15.76
N TYR A 414 4.82 -5.33 -16.01
CA TYR A 414 6.07 -4.66 -16.44
C TYR A 414 6.64 -5.28 -17.72
N SER A 415 6.94 -6.58 -17.72
CA SER A 415 7.34 -7.30 -18.93
C SER A 415 7.06 -8.80 -18.86
N VAL A 416 6.34 -9.32 -19.85
CA VAL A 416 6.00 -10.75 -19.95
C VAL A 416 6.99 -11.57 -20.80
N GLY A 417 8.17 -11.05 -21.14
CA GLY A 417 9.25 -11.82 -21.79
C GLY A 417 9.23 -11.84 -23.32
N ALA A 418 9.88 -12.82 -23.93
CA ALA A 418 9.67 -13.22 -25.32
C ALA A 418 10.05 -14.69 -25.53
N THR A 419 9.50 -15.32 -26.56
CA THR A 419 10.05 -16.58 -27.07
C THR A 419 11.32 -16.30 -27.87
N LEU A 420 12.21 -17.28 -28.03
CA LEU A 420 13.38 -17.20 -28.92
C LEU A 420 12.98 -16.87 -30.35
N THR A 421 11.84 -17.37 -30.85
CA THR A 421 11.32 -16.99 -32.16
C THR A 421 10.98 -15.50 -32.24
N GLN A 422 10.37 -14.93 -31.19
CA GLN A 422 10.10 -13.50 -31.12
C GLN A 422 11.39 -12.70 -31.06
N VAL A 423 12.39 -13.12 -30.28
CA VAL A 423 13.70 -12.47 -30.24
C VAL A 423 14.41 -12.54 -31.60
N ALA A 424 14.36 -13.69 -32.28
CA ALA A 424 14.92 -13.86 -33.62
C ALA A 424 14.27 -12.90 -34.63
N GLN A 425 12.94 -12.85 -34.66
CA GLN A 425 12.19 -11.94 -35.51
C GLN A 425 12.52 -10.48 -35.17
N ARG A 426 12.61 -10.13 -33.88
CA ARG A 426 12.97 -8.78 -33.46
C ARG A 426 14.38 -8.39 -33.90
N LEU A 427 15.37 -9.26 -33.76
CA LEU A 427 16.73 -8.99 -34.22
C LEU A 427 16.80 -8.83 -35.75
N ILE A 428 15.96 -9.54 -36.52
CA ILE A 428 15.82 -9.34 -37.97
C ILE A 428 15.19 -7.96 -38.25
N GLU A 429 14.16 -7.54 -37.52
CA GLU A 429 13.59 -6.19 -37.62
C GLU A 429 14.64 -5.10 -37.33
N LEU A 430 15.59 -5.38 -36.42
CA LEU A 430 16.74 -4.51 -36.10
C LEU A 430 17.89 -4.60 -37.13
N GLY A 431 17.74 -5.41 -38.18
CA GLY A 431 18.67 -5.52 -39.31
C GLY A 431 19.76 -6.59 -39.15
N CYS A 432 19.66 -7.48 -38.16
CA CYS A 432 20.62 -8.57 -37.97
C CYS A 432 20.39 -9.67 -39.02
N VAL A 433 21.49 -10.15 -39.61
CA VAL A 433 21.47 -11.28 -40.56
C VAL A 433 21.89 -12.59 -39.89
N GLU A 434 22.59 -12.51 -38.76
CA GLU A 434 22.96 -13.64 -37.92
C GLU A 434 22.64 -13.27 -36.47
N ALA A 435 22.26 -14.24 -35.63
CA ALA A 435 22.09 -14.00 -34.21
C ALA A 435 22.23 -15.28 -33.39
N VAL A 436 22.72 -15.13 -32.16
CA VAL A 436 22.88 -16.20 -31.18
C VAL A 436 22.21 -15.79 -29.88
N ALA A 437 21.50 -16.72 -29.25
CA ALA A 437 20.96 -16.55 -27.91
C ALA A 437 22.05 -16.82 -26.87
N LEU A 438 22.10 -15.94 -25.87
CA LEU A 438 22.90 -16.08 -24.67
C LEU A 438 22.05 -16.62 -23.53
N ASP A 439 22.64 -16.79 -22.34
CA ASP A 439 21.89 -17.27 -21.19
C ASP A 439 20.74 -16.30 -20.84
N GLY A 440 19.58 -16.86 -20.51
CA GLY A 440 18.34 -16.12 -20.32
C GLY A 440 17.79 -16.22 -18.89
N GLY A 441 16.50 -15.98 -18.72
CA GLY A 441 15.86 -16.13 -17.41
C GLY A 441 16.43 -15.15 -16.39
N GLY A 442 16.71 -15.61 -15.17
CA GLY A 442 17.30 -14.76 -14.12
C GLY A 442 18.70 -14.24 -14.43
N SER A 443 19.38 -14.79 -15.44
CA SER A 443 20.69 -14.31 -15.90
C SER A 443 20.59 -13.06 -16.78
N THR A 444 19.42 -12.79 -17.39
CA THR A 444 19.23 -11.67 -18.32
C THR A 444 19.51 -10.34 -17.64
N THR A 445 20.63 -9.73 -18.05
CA THR A 445 21.05 -8.43 -17.55
C THR A 445 21.68 -7.62 -18.68
N ILE A 446 21.38 -6.32 -18.69
CA ILE A 446 21.99 -5.33 -19.58
C ILE A 446 22.26 -4.06 -18.78
N GLY A 447 23.37 -3.40 -19.08
CA GLY A 447 23.67 -2.10 -18.48
C GLY A 447 24.57 -1.25 -19.37
N ALA A 448 24.62 0.03 -19.05
CA ALA A 448 25.43 1.03 -19.75
C ALA A 448 25.90 2.12 -18.79
N THR A 449 26.93 2.86 -19.20
CA THR A 449 27.26 4.13 -18.55
C THR A 449 26.56 5.24 -19.31
N LEU A 450 25.48 5.79 -18.75
CA LEU A 450 24.80 6.95 -19.32
C LEU A 450 25.74 8.18 -19.32
N PRO A 451 25.54 9.16 -20.23
CA PRO A 451 26.49 10.27 -20.39
C PRO A 451 26.75 11.09 -19.12
N ASP A 452 25.72 11.26 -18.28
CA ASP A 452 25.76 11.97 -17.00
C ASP A 452 26.19 11.08 -15.81
N SER A 453 26.47 9.80 -16.07
CA SER A 453 26.90 8.83 -15.08
C SER A 453 28.42 8.60 -15.12
N ALA A 454 29.00 8.41 -13.93
CA ALA A 454 30.43 8.17 -13.77
C ALA A 454 30.84 6.69 -13.97
N ALA A 455 29.88 5.77 -13.83
CA ALA A 455 30.06 4.33 -13.88
C ALA A 455 28.82 3.65 -14.51
N MET A 456 28.97 2.38 -14.90
CA MET A 456 27.89 1.61 -15.48
C MET A 456 26.79 1.33 -14.45
N GLU A 457 25.54 1.45 -14.91
CA GLU A 457 24.35 1.04 -14.18
C GLU A 457 23.63 -0.12 -14.88
N ILE A 458 22.86 -0.90 -14.12
CA ILE A 458 21.97 -1.92 -14.67
C ILE A 458 20.67 -1.25 -15.09
N LEU A 459 20.27 -1.46 -16.34
CA LEU A 459 19.16 -0.75 -16.96
C LEU A 459 17.86 -1.55 -16.96
N ASN A 460 17.96 -2.88 -16.93
CA ASN A 460 16.81 -3.77 -16.97
C ASN A 460 16.38 -4.23 -15.58
N SER A 461 15.20 -4.83 -15.48
CA SER A 461 14.68 -5.37 -14.21
C SER A 461 14.90 -6.89 -14.13
N PRO A 462 15.87 -7.39 -13.33
CA PRO A 462 16.17 -8.81 -13.25
C PRO A 462 14.97 -9.62 -12.74
N SER A 463 14.64 -10.73 -13.41
CA SER A 463 13.42 -11.49 -13.11
C SER A 463 13.40 -12.17 -11.74
N ASP A 464 14.57 -12.38 -11.13
CA ASP A 464 14.71 -13.02 -9.81
C ASP A 464 14.54 -12.01 -8.66
N GLY A 465 14.23 -10.75 -8.95
CA GLY A 465 14.18 -9.65 -7.99
C GLY A 465 15.55 -9.17 -7.51
N SER A 466 16.63 -9.82 -7.96
CA SER A 466 18.02 -9.46 -7.70
C SER A 466 18.92 -9.92 -8.86
N LEU A 467 20.14 -9.38 -8.96
CA LEU A 467 21.11 -9.80 -9.97
C LEU A 467 21.59 -11.22 -9.70
N ARG A 468 21.58 -12.06 -10.73
CA ARG A 468 22.16 -13.41 -10.67
C ARG A 468 23.66 -13.35 -10.94
N ALA A 469 24.44 -14.10 -10.16
CA ALA A 469 25.84 -14.33 -10.45
C ALA A 469 25.98 -15.32 -11.63
N VAL A 470 26.63 -14.89 -12.70
CA VAL A 470 26.83 -15.63 -13.96
C VAL A 470 28.32 -15.96 -14.15
N SER A 471 28.65 -16.88 -15.05
CA SER A 471 30.03 -17.29 -15.32
C SER A 471 30.85 -16.20 -16.03
N ASN A 472 30.22 -15.50 -16.98
CA ASN A 472 30.87 -14.47 -17.79
C ASN A 472 29.86 -13.43 -18.33
N GLY A 473 30.39 -12.33 -18.84
CA GLY A 473 29.67 -11.26 -19.51
C GLY A 473 30.51 -10.64 -20.63
N ILE A 474 29.86 -9.94 -21.55
CA ILE A 474 30.52 -9.23 -22.64
C ILE A 474 30.21 -7.74 -22.57
N PHE A 475 31.26 -6.93 -22.67
CA PHE A 475 31.22 -5.49 -22.50
C PHE A 475 31.85 -4.78 -23.68
N LEU A 476 31.32 -3.61 -24.00
CA LEU A 476 32.00 -2.60 -24.80
C LEU A 476 32.74 -1.67 -23.85
N VAL A 477 34.04 -1.46 -24.09
CA VAL A 477 34.89 -0.60 -23.26
C VAL A 477 35.63 0.42 -24.09
N SER A 478 36.04 1.51 -23.44
CA SER A 478 36.92 2.52 -24.03
C SER A 478 38.04 2.92 -23.08
N ALA A 479 39.25 3.03 -23.63
CA ALA A 479 40.39 3.62 -22.92
C ALA A 479 40.48 5.15 -23.10
N ARG A 480 39.58 5.74 -23.91
CA ARG A 480 39.60 7.19 -24.20
C ARG A 480 39.26 8.00 -22.96
N LYS A 481 39.89 9.17 -22.83
CA LYS A 481 39.64 10.15 -21.77
C LYS A 481 38.74 11.29 -22.29
N PRO A 482 38.12 12.10 -21.42
CA PRO A 482 37.30 13.23 -21.84
C PRO A 482 38.06 14.13 -22.84
N SER A 483 37.43 14.47 -23.96
CA SER A 483 37.97 15.39 -24.96
C SER A 483 37.61 16.85 -24.67
N GLY A 484 36.48 17.10 -24.01
CA GLY A 484 35.93 18.44 -23.78
C GLY A 484 35.49 19.17 -25.06
N VAL A 485 35.37 18.46 -26.18
CA VAL A 485 34.88 18.99 -27.46
C VAL A 485 33.43 18.59 -27.61
N LEU A 486 32.51 19.56 -27.62
CA LEU A 486 31.07 19.31 -27.77
C LEU A 486 30.77 18.50 -29.03
N ASP A 487 30.04 17.40 -28.85
CA ASP A 487 29.53 16.56 -29.92
C ASP A 487 28.00 16.67 -30.01
N HIS A 488 27.29 16.35 -28.92
CA HIS A 488 25.83 16.35 -28.85
C HIS A 488 25.34 16.71 -27.43
N TYR A 489 24.03 16.84 -27.27
CA TYR A 489 23.40 16.98 -25.94
C TYR A 489 22.72 15.67 -25.54
N TYR A 490 22.86 15.30 -24.28
CA TYR A 490 22.05 14.27 -23.63
C TYR A 490 20.85 14.92 -22.96
N VAL A 491 19.64 14.66 -23.46
CA VAL A 491 18.41 15.25 -22.92
C VAL A 491 17.75 14.28 -21.96
N THR A 492 17.50 14.71 -20.72
CA THR A 492 16.93 13.88 -19.65
C THR A 492 15.66 14.50 -19.06
N PRO A 493 14.62 13.71 -18.74
CA PRO A 493 14.50 12.29 -19.09
C PRO A 493 14.49 12.08 -20.62
N TYR A 494 15.14 11.02 -21.09
CA TYR A 494 15.27 10.73 -22.53
C TYR A 494 14.00 10.10 -23.13
N ASP A 495 13.16 9.52 -22.28
CA ASP A 495 11.78 9.15 -22.59
C ASP A 495 10.82 9.49 -21.43
N SER A 496 9.55 9.73 -21.74
CA SER A 496 8.50 9.95 -20.73
C SER A 496 7.12 9.62 -21.29
N VAL A 497 6.21 9.12 -20.45
CA VAL A 497 4.80 8.91 -20.79
C VAL A 497 3.93 9.82 -19.91
N VAL A 498 3.19 10.71 -20.55
CA VAL A 498 2.53 11.84 -19.88
C VAL A 498 1.05 11.91 -20.25
N LEU A 499 0.22 12.38 -19.33
CA LEU A 499 -1.16 12.76 -19.65
C LEU A 499 -1.18 14.05 -20.47
N SER A 500 -2.17 14.24 -21.33
CA SER A 500 -2.39 15.51 -22.03
C SER A 500 -2.42 16.71 -21.04
N GLY A 501 -1.74 17.80 -21.41
CA GLY A 501 -1.61 19.00 -20.57
C GLY A 501 -0.55 18.91 -19.46
N ALA A 502 0.06 17.73 -19.25
CA ALA A 502 1.09 17.58 -18.23
C ALA A 502 2.39 18.30 -18.60
N GLN A 503 3.14 18.66 -17.57
CA GLN A 503 4.43 19.33 -17.70
C GLN A 503 5.58 18.41 -17.30
N VAL A 504 6.66 18.44 -18.08
CA VAL A 504 7.90 17.69 -17.84
C VAL A 504 9.08 18.63 -17.98
N ALA A 505 9.90 18.73 -16.95
CA ALA A 505 11.15 19.47 -16.99
C ALA A 505 12.25 18.62 -17.63
N LEU A 506 12.83 19.12 -18.72
CA LEU A 506 13.92 18.47 -19.44
C LEU A 506 15.23 19.22 -19.19
N THR A 507 16.32 18.47 -19.02
CA THR A 507 17.68 19.00 -18.89
C THR A 507 18.51 18.56 -20.08
N ALA A 508 19.37 19.44 -20.60
CA ALA A 508 20.29 19.13 -21.69
C ALA A 508 21.74 19.18 -21.20
N THR A 509 22.37 18.01 -21.07
CA THR A 509 23.76 17.86 -20.62
C THR A 509 24.69 17.79 -21.84
N PRO A 510 25.70 18.67 -21.98
CA PRO A 510 26.60 18.61 -23.12
C PRO A 510 27.55 17.41 -23.00
N VAL A 511 27.66 16.64 -24.09
CA VAL A 511 28.47 15.43 -24.19
C VAL A 511 29.59 15.65 -25.21
N ASP A 512 30.79 15.23 -24.85
CA ASP A 512 31.96 15.39 -25.71
C ASP A 512 32.10 14.28 -26.77
N THR A 513 33.03 14.46 -27.71
CA THR A 513 33.29 13.49 -28.81
C THR A 513 33.75 12.09 -28.34
N ASN A 514 34.01 11.88 -27.06
CA ASN A 514 34.37 10.60 -26.47
C ASN A 514 33.25 10.04 -25.56
N GLY A 515 32.08 10.68 -25.50
CA GLY A 515 30.92 10.21 -24.74
C GLY A 515 30.91 10.61 -23.26
N TYR A 516 31.67 11.64 -22.88
CA TYR A 516 31.69 12.16 -21.50
C TYR A 516 30.87 13.43 -21.36
N ALA A 517 30.02 13.52 -20.33
CA ALA A 517 29.46 14.80 -19.92
C ALA A 517 30.57 15.77 -19.49
N PHE A 518 30.41 17.04 -19.82
CA PHE A 518 31.31 18.10 -19.41
C PHE A 518 30.56 19.41 -19.14
N SER A 519 31.25 20.46 -18.72
CA SER A 519 30.65 21.80 -18.61
C SER A 519 30.94 22.60 -19.88
N ASP A 520 29.89 23.02 -20.57
CA ASP A 520 29.96 23.95 -21.71
C ASP A 520 29.33 25.30 -21.32
N VAL A 521 29.75 26.37 -21.99
CA VAL A 521 29.20 27.73 -21.83
C VAL A 521 28.04 28.00 -22.79
N ASN A 522 27.78 27.11 -23.75
CA ASN A 522 26.68 27.24 -24.69
C ASN A 522 25.36 26.89 -24.00
N ILE A 523 24.39 27.81 -24.10
CA ILE A 523 23.02 27.58 -23.65
C ILE A 523 22.23 27.03 -24.85
N PRO A 524 21.68 25.81 -24.78
CA PRO A 524 20.90 25.25 -25.87
C PRO A 524 19.57 25.99 -26.07
N SER A 525 19.12 26.02 -27.32
CA SER A 525 17.76 26.38 -27.68
C SER A 525 16.88 25.13 -27.79
N TRP A 526 15.61 25.24 -27.41
CA TRP A 526 14.67 24.13 -27.36
C TRP A 526 13.64 24.21 -28.51
N SER A 527 13.27 23.06 -29.06
CA SER A 527 12.23 22.94 -30.09
C SER A 527 11.49 21.60 -29.97
N ILE A 528 10.31 21.50 -30.58
CA ILE A 528 9.57 20.24 -30.66
C ILE A 528 9.34 19.82 -32.11
N ARG A 529 9.19 18.52 -32.34
CA ARG A 529 8.79 17.92 -33.63
C ARG A 529 7.79 16.78 -33.41
N ASN A 530 7.05 16.44 -34.46
CA ASN A 530 6.17 15.25 -34.53
C ASN A 530 4.97 15.21 -33.55
N GLY A 531 4.51 16.36 -33.07
CA GLY A 531 3.26 16.47 -32.32
C GLY A 531 2.93 17.92 -31.95
N ASP A 532 2.02 18.10 -31.01
CA ASP A 532 1.65 19.40 -30.45
C ASP A 532 2.28 19.61 -29.05
N GLY A 533 1.94 20.72 -28.40
CA GLY A 533 2.56 21.15 -27.15
C GLY A 533 3.55 22.31 -27.33
N ILE A 534 4.23 22.68 -26.25
CA ILE A 534 5.22 23.76 -26.22
C ILE A 534 6.38 23.40 -25.30
N VAL A 535 7.59 23.84 -25.64
CA VAL A 535 8.75 23.79 -24.74
C VAL A 535 9.26 25.21 -24.53
N ASP A 536 9.49 25.59 -23.28
CA ASP A 536 10.01 26.92 -22.95
C ASP A 536 11.55 26.99 -23.06
N ILE A 537 12.10 28.17 -22.77
CA ILE A 537 13.55 28.40 -22.85
C ILE A 537 14.36 27.63 -21.80
N ASN A 538 13.72 27.17 -20.73
CA ASN A 538 14.34 26.42 -19.64
C ASN A 538 14.19 24.90 -19.82
N GLY A 539 13.60 24.43 -20.92
CA GLY A 539 13.35 23.01 -21.16
C GLY A 539 12.10 22.47 -20.49
N LEU A 540 11.18 23.32 -20.00
CA LEU A 540 9.88 22.87 -19.51
C LEU A 540 8.95 22.58 -20.69
N PHE A 541 8.72 21.30 -20.96
CA PHE A 541 7.75 20.85 -21.95
C PHE A 541 6.35 20.79 -21.34
N THR A 542 5.35 21.34 -22.02
CA THR A 542 3.91 21.18 -21.73
C THR A 542 3.28 20.36 -22.85
N ALA A 543 2.75 19.20 -22.50
CA ALA A 543 2.12 18.25 -23.42
C ALA A 543 0.89 18.87 -24.08
N GLY A 544 0.72 18.57 -25.37
CA GLY A 544 -0.43 18.99 -26.15
C GLY A 544 -1.71 18.20 -25.85
N GLY A 545 -2.73 18.41 -26.69
CA GLY A 545 -4.07 17.87 -26.56
C GLY A 545 -4.27 16.48 -27.18
N GLU A 546 -3.35 16.04 -28.04
CA GLU A 546 -3.51 14.82 -28.85
C GLU A 546 -2.51 13.73 -28.47
N SER A 547 -2.94 12.47 -28.58
CA SER A 547 -2.06 11.33 -28.33
C SER A 547 -1.00 11.20 -29.42
N GLY A 548 0.24 10.90 -29.03
CA GLY A 548 1.35 10.68 -29.96
C GLY A 548 2.71 10.88 -29.29
N THR A 549 3.78 10.64 -30.04
CA THR A 549 5.15 10.82 -29.54
C THR A 549 5.75 12.12 -30.07
N VAL A 550 6.01 13.05 -29.15
CA VAL A 550 6.67 14.33 -29.41
C VAL A 550 8.17 14.18 -29.22
N GLN A 551 8.96 14.70 -30.14
CA GLN A 551 10.41 14.81 -29.98
C GLN A 551 10.76 16.20 -29.45
N VAL A 552 11.38 16.29 -28.28
CA VAL A 552 11.83 17.56 -27.69
C VAL A 552 13.34 17.66 -27.83
N THR A 553 13.81 18.63 -28.61
CA THR A 553 15.20 18.75 -29.05
C THR A 553 15.88 19.99 -28.44
N ALA A 554 17.01 19.78 -27.77
CA ALA A 554 17.96 20.81 -27.37
C ALA A 554 19.04 20.97 -28.45
N SER A 555 19.39 22.21 -28.82
CA SER A 555 20.40 22.45 -29.87
C SER A 555 21.24 23.70 -29.63
N ALA A 556 22.54 23.61 -29.92
CA ALA A 556 23.46 24.74 -29.97
C ALA A 556 24.45 24.56 -31.14
N GLY A 557 24.32 25.41 -32.17
CA GLY A 557 25.14 25.28 -33.38
C GLY A 557 24.83 24.01 -34.17
N LEU A 558 25.79 23.09 -34.26
CA LEU A 558 25.62 21.78 -34.90
C LEU A 558 25.35 20.65 -33.90
N ALA A 559 25.52 20.90 -32.60
CA ALA A 559 25.24 19.92 -31.57
C ALA A 559 23.75 19.92 -31.24
N GLU A 560 23.14 18.74 -31.22
CA GLU A 560 21.74 18.53 -30.89
C GLU A 560 21.58 17.31 -29.97
N GLY A 561 20.44 17.23 -29.30
CA GLY A 561 20.03 16.10 -28.46
C GLY A 561 18.52 16.10 -28.33
N SER A 562 17.88 14.93 -28.32
CA SER A 562 16.43 14.83 -28.26
C SER A 562 15.94 13.83 -27.22
N ALA A 563 14.78 14.09 -26.65
CA ALA A 563 14.00 13.17 -25.82
C ALA A 563 12.65 12.88 -26.45
N SER A 564 12.13 11.67 -26.23
CA SER A 564 10.80 11.23 -26.67
C SER A 564 9.77 11.43 -25.56
N VAL A 565 8.70 12.18 -25.81
CA VAL A 565 7.58 12.31 -24.88
C VAL A 565 6.32 11.72 -25.50
N THR A 566 5.85 10.59 -24.99
CA THR A 566 4.58 9.97 -25.38
C THR A 566 3.44 10.64 -24.61
N VAL A 567 2.61 11.40 -25.34
CA VAL A 567 1.40 12.03 -24.81
C VAL A 567 0.22 11.07 -24.94
N VAL A 568 -0.53 10.92 -23.86
CA VAL A 568 -1.76 10.12 -23.79
C VAL A 568 -2.93 11.06 -23.52
N LYS A 569 -3.86 11.14 -24.47
CA LYS A 569 -5.08 11.95 -24.33
C LYS A 569 -6.09 11.29 -23.39
N THR A 570 -6.40 10.01 -23.62
CA THR A 570 -7.43 9.26 -22.89
C THR A 570 -6.79 8.13 -22.07
N PRO A 571 -6.72 8.26 -20.74
CA PRO A 571 -6.24 7.18 -19.89
C PRO A 571 -7.29 6.07 -19.75
N ASP A 572 -6.88 4.88 -19.32
CA ASP A 572 -7.80 3.77 -19.06
C ASP A 572 -8.52 3.93 -17.72
N THR A 573 -7.81 4.43 -16.70
CA THR A 573 -8.36 4.66 -15.36
C THR A 573 -7.87 5.96 -14.75
N ILE A 574 -8.67 6.50 -13.84
CA ILE A 574 -8.33 7.64 -12.97
C ILE A 574 -8.56 7.17 -11.53
N SER A 575 -7.60 7.46 -10.65
CA SER A 575 -7.68 7.17 -9.22
C SER A 575 -7.40 8.42 -8.40
N LEU A 576 -8.05 8.52 -7.24
CA LEU A 576 -7.90 9.64 -6.31
C LEU A 576 -7.19 9.15 -5.05
N ALA A 577 -6.31 10.00 -4.52
CA ALA A 577 -5.66 9.79 -3.25
C ALA A 577 -5.66 11.09 -2.44
N ASN A 578 -5.54 10.98 -1.12
CA ASN A 578 -5.31 12.12 -0.25
C ASN A 578 -3.85 12.58 -0.43
N GLN A 579 -3.63 13.85 -0.78
CA GLN A 579 -2.31 14.41 -1.10
C GLN A 579 -1.30 14.23 0.05
N ALA A 580 -1.74 14.41 1.30
CA ALA A 580 -0.86 14.37 2.46
C ALA A 580 -0.44 12.95 2.85
N THR A 581 -1.29 11.94 2.61
CA THR A 581 -1.09 10.56 3.10
C THR A 581 -0.82 9.54 2.00
N GLY A 582 -1.15 9.85 0.74
CA GLY A 582 -1.12 8.91 -0.38
C GLY A 582 -2.20 7.82 -0.31
N ALA A 583 -3.10 7.87 0.67
CA ALA A 583 -4.15 6.87 0.85
C ALA A 583 -5.22 7.00 -0.26
N PRO A 584 -5.71 5.88 -0.84
CA PRO A 584 -6.74 5.92 -1.86
C PRO A 584 -8.06 6.48 -1.29
N VAL A 585 -8.73 7.33 -2.06
CA VAL A 585 -9.99 7.98 -1.67
C VAL A 585 -11.12 7.48 -2.57
N THR A 586 -12.10 6.80 -1.97
CA THR A 586 -13.30 6.31 -2.65
C THR A 586 -14.58 7.00 -2.20
N ALA A 587 -14.52 7.82 -1.15
CA ALA A 587 -15.60 8.65 -0.62
C ALA A 587 -15.00 9.80 0.21
N ILE A 588 -15.71 10.92 0.35
CA ILE A 588 -15.35 12.03 1.23
C ILE A 588 -16.44 12.19 2.28
N ALA A 589 -16.04 12.28 3.55
CA ALA A 589 -16.90 12.66 4.66
C ALA A 589 -16.17 13.74 5.46
N LEU A 590 -16.76 14.93 5.57
CA LEU A 590 -16.17 16.09 6.22
C LEU A 590 -17.22 16.87 7.01
N ASP A 591 -16.75 17.66 7.98
CA ASP A 591 -17.59 18.66 8.63
C ASP A 591 -17.77 19.89 7.70
N PRO A 592 -18.82 20.72 7.92
CA PRO A 592 -18.98 21.96 7.19
C PRO A 592 -17.70 22.82 7.21
N GLN A 593 -17.35 23.38 6.06
CA GLN A 593 -16.16 24.23 5.84
C GLN A 593 -14.79 23.57 6.00
N GLU A 594 -14.70 22.27 6.31
CA GLU A 594 -13.43 21.55 6.24
C GLU A 594 -12.93 21.39 4.80
N SER A 595 -11.63 21.16 4.65
CA SER A 595 -11.00 20.95 3.34
C SER A 595 -10.13 19.69 3.35
N VAL A 596 -10.04 19.05 2.18
CA VAL A 596 -9.10 17.95 1.92
C VAL A 596 -8.43 18.17 0.58
N ASP A 597 -7.11 18.00 0.57
CA ASP A 597 -6.30 18.09 -0.65
C ASP A 597 -6.20 16.71 -1.31
N LEU A 598 -6.57 16.63 -2.58
CA LEU A 598 -6.68 15.39 -3.34
C LEU A 598 -5.74 15.40 -4.54
N THR A 599 -5.02 14.30 -4.73
CA THR A 599 -4.23 14.06 -5.95
C THR A 599 -5.00 13.14 -6.88
N ALA A 600 -5.04 13.47 -8.18
CA ALA A 600 -5.49 12.58 -9.23
C ALA A 600 -4.30 11.91 -9.95
N SER A 601 -4.45 10.62 -10.23
CA SER A 601 -3.47 9.84 -11.01
C SER A 601 -4.17 9.07 -12.13
N ALA A 602 -3.45 8.80 -13.21
CA ALA A 602 -3.99 8.12 -14.37
C ALA A 602 -3.09 6.99 -14.85
N VAL A 603 -3.70 5.93 -15.37
CA VAL A 603 -3.00 4.76 -15.93
C VAL A 603 -3.47 4.52 -17.35
N TRP A 604 -2.54 4.16 -18.24
CA TRP A 604 -2.81 3.74 -19.62
C TRP A 604 -2.00 2.50 -19.95
N LYS A 605 -2.66 1.40 -20.35
CA LYS A 605 -2.04 0.10 -20.63
C LYS A 605 -1.11 -0.38 -19.51
N LYS A 606 -1.53 -0.19 -18.26
CA LYS A 606 -0.76 -0.46 -17.01
C LYS A 606 0.45 0.45 -16.77
N ILE A 607 0.70 1.44 -17.62
CA ILE A 607 1.72 2.47 -17.43
C ILE A 607 1.11 3.63 -16.65
N SER A 608 1.70 3.99 -15.53
CA SER A 608 1.38 5.22 -14.81
C SER A 608 1.79 6.42 -15.63
N LEU A 609 0.85 7.35 -15.84
CA LEU A 609 1.10 8.57 -16.59
C LEU A 609 1.65 9.64 -15.65
N THR A 610 2.67 10.37 -16.10
CA THR A 610 3.06 11.61 -15.44
C THR A 610 1.96 12.65 -15.67
N SER A 611 1.41 13.20 -14.60
CA SER A 611 0.36 14.21 -14.61
C SER A 611 0.45 15.11 -13.37
N GLN A 612 -0.11 16.31 -13.49
CA GLN A 612 -0.41 17.20 -12.37
C GLN A 612 -1.93 17.29 -12.21
N ASP A 613 -2.44 17.73 -11.07
CA ASP A 613 -3.90 17.85 -10.83
C ASP A 613 -4.59 18.78 -11.84
N THR A 614 -3.84 19.75 -12.38
CA THR A 614 -4.29 20.65 -13.45
C THR A 614 -4.49 19.96 -14.80
N CYS A 615 -4.05 18.71 -14.97
CA CYS A 615 -4.35 17.90 -16.15
C CYS A 615 -5.77 17.33 -16.12
N TYR A 616 -6.45 17.40 -14.97
CA TYR A 616 -7.78 16.85 -14.76
C TYR A 616 -8.83 17.95 -14.69
N THR A 617 -10.04 17.61 -15.09
CA THR A 617 -11.23 18.46 -14.88
C THR A 617 -11.96 17.96 -13.64
N TRP A 618 -12.05 18.84 -12.65
CA TRP A 618 -12.72 18.61 -11.38
C TRP A 618 -14.13 19.20 -11.40
N ALA A 619 -15.12 18.43 -10.99
CA ALA A 619 -16.50 18.87 -10.87
C ALA A 619 -17.12 18.32 -9.59
N VAL A 620 -17.76 19.17 -8.81
CA VAL A 620 -18.43 18.78 -7.56
C VAL A 620 -19.86 19.25 -7.55
N ASP A 621 -20.74 18.49 -6.90
CA ASP A 621 -22.10 18.95 -6.61
C ASP A 621 -22.03 20.23 -5.76
N PRO A 622 -22.58 21.37 -6.23
CA PRO A 622 -22.56 22.63 -5.47
C PRO A 622 -23.23 22.54 -4.09
N ALA A 623 -24.09 21.52 -3.86
CA ALA A 623 -24.72 21.30 -2.56
C ALA A 623 -23.74 20.84 -1.47
N VAL A 624 -22.57 20.28 -1.83
CA VAL A 624 -21.60 19.76 -0.86
C VAL A 624 -20.31 20.57 -0.77
N GLY A 625 -20.04 21.49 -1.69
CA GLY A 625 -18.86 22.36 -1.59
C GLY A 625 -18.29 22.81 -2.94
N THR A 626 -16.99 23.11 -2.93
CA THR A 626 -16.21 23.54 -4.09
C THR A 626 -14.93 22.73 -4.21
N VAL A 627 -14.39 22.60 -5.43
CA VAL A 627 -13.08 22.00 -5.68
C VAL A 627 -12.31 22.90 -6.65
N ASP A 628 -11.02 23.12 -6.39
CA ASP A 628 -10.16 23.91 -7.28
C ASP A 628 -9.43 23.06 -8.33
N ALA A 629 -8.64 23.70 -9.19
CA ALA A 629 -7.90 23.01 -10.26
C ALA A 629 -6.72 22.15 -9.76
N ASN A 630 -6.35 22.26 -8.49
CA ASN A 630 -5.30 21.49 -7.85
C ASN A 630 -5.86 20.33 -7.01
N GLY A 631 -7.18 20.09 -7.04
CA GLY A 631 -7.80 19.02 -6.28
C GLY A 631 -8.13 19.38 -4.82
N LEU A 632 -7.98 20.64 -4.41
CA LEU A 632 -8.37 21.06 -3.06
C LEU A 632 -9.90 21.13 -2.98
N PHE A 633 -10.52 20.14 -2.34
CA PHE A 633 -11.94 20.14 -2.03
C PHE A 633 -12.18 20.89 -0.71
N THR A 634 -13.19 21.76 -0.70
CA THR A 634 -13.67 22.48 0.49
C THR A 634 -15.17 22.25 0.64
N ALA A 635 -15.57 21.71 1.78
CA ALA A 635 -16.94 21.43 2.15
C ALA A 635 -17.80 22.69 2.20
N GLY A 636 -19.09 22.55 1.91
CA GLY A 636 -20.08 23.61 2.05
C GLY A 636 -20.27 24.05 3.51
N VAL A 637 -21.05 25.11 3.71
CA VAL A 637 -21.31 25.71 5.05
C VAL A 637 -22.42 24.99 5.84
N THR A 638 -23.11 24.03 5.23
CA THR A 638 -24.19 23.25 5.85
C THR A 638 -24.07 21.78 5.48
N SER A 639 -24.70 20.92 6.27
CA SER A 639 -24.85 19.51 5.95
C SER A 639 -25.43 19.26 4.55
N GLY A 640 -24.93 18.24 3.85
CA GLY A 640 -25.30 17.93 2.47
C GLY A 640 -24.77 16.58 1.99
N SER A 641 -25.29 16.07 0.88
CA SER A 641 -24.77 14.88 0.22
C SER A 641 -24.80 15.06 -1.30
N GLY A 642 -23.75 14.58 -1.96
CA GLY A 642 -23.51 14.83 -3.38
C GLY A 642 -22.35 13.99 -3.88
N SER A 643 -21.68 14.43 -4.95
CA SER A 643 -20.55 13.71 -5.53
C SER A 643 -19.46 14.64 -6.05
N LEU A 644 -18.23 14.11 -6.07
CA LEU A 644 -17.08 14.69 -6.74
C LEU A 644 -16.73 13.81 -7.94
N THR A 645 -16.63 14.41 -9.12
CA THR A 645 -16.24 13.77 -10.38
C THR A 645 -14.94 14.36 -10.90
N VAL A 646 -14.01 13.49 -11.26
CA VAL A 646 -12.70 13.86 -11.82
C VAL A 646 -12.56 13.18 -13.17
N SER A 647 -12.17 13.94 -14.19
CA SER A 647 -12.12 13.45 -15.57
C SER A 647 -10.91 13.92 -16.35
N ALA A 648 -10.44 13.09 -17.28
CA ALA A 648 -9.39 13.41 -18.24
C ALA A 648 -9.63 12.60 -19.53
N GLY A 649 -9.57 13.26 -20.69
CA GLY A 649 -9.61 12.56 -21.99
C GLY A 649 -10.88 11.76 -22.30
N GLY A 650 -11.98 11.99 -21.58
CA GLY A 650 -13.23 11.21 -21.71
C GLY A 650 -13.37 10.06 -20.70
N THR A 651 -12.32 9.77 -19.92
CA THR A 651 -12.37 8.87 -18.76
C THR A 651 -12.73 9.66 -17.51
N GLN A 652 -13.56 9.09 -16.63
CA GLN A 652 -13.98 9.75 -15.39
C GLN A 652 -14.07 8.77 -14.23
N THR A 653 -13.88 9.29 -13.02
CA THR A 653 -14.18 8.62 -11.76
C THR A 653 -15.09 9.53 -10.92
N THR A 654 -16.04 8.95 -10.20
CA THR A 654 -16.99 9.69 -9.35
C THR A 654 -17.04 9.04 -7.98
N ILE A 655 -16.86 9.84 -6.93
CA ILE A 655 -16.94 9.41 -5.54
C ILE A 655 -18.07 10.16 -4.80
N PRO A 656 -18.76 9.52 -3.85
CA PRO A 656 -19.75 10.19 -3.00
C PRO A 656 -19.06 11.15 -2.01
N VAL A 657 -19.77 12.24 -1.71
CA VAL A 657 -19.36 13.25 -0.74
C VAL A 657 -20.51 13.45 0.25
N THR A 658 -20.19 13.41 1.55
CA THR A 658 -21.13 13.71 2.63
C THR A 658 -20.54 14.80 3.51
N ILE A 659 -21.27 15.90 3.66
CA ILE A 659 -20.99 16.93 4.66
C ILE A 659 -21.97 16.75 5.79
N ALA A 660 -21.49 16.56 7.01
CA ALA A 660 -22.33 16.36 8.18
C ALA A 660 -21.88 17.27 9.30
N GLY A 661 -22.68 18.29 9.61
CA GLY A 661 -22.47 19.11 10.79
C GLY A 661 -22.77 18.35 12.07
N HIS A 662 -22.22 18.83 13.18
CA HIS A 662 -22.37 18.20 14.48
C HIS A 662 -22.66 19.23 15.59
N VAL A 663 -23.07 18.72 16.75
CA VAL A 663 -23.17 19.47 18.00
C VAL A 663 -22.19 18.86 19.01
N GLN A 664 -21.53 19.70 19.81
CA GLN A 664 -20.70 19.24 20.94
C GLN A 664 -21.18 19.85 22.24
N THR A 665 -21.16 19.05 23.31
CA THR A 665 -21.38 19.56 24.67
C THR A 665 -20.18 20.39 25.11
N LEU A 666 -20.43 21.62 25.53
CA LEU A 666 -19.43 22.48 26.18
C LEU A 666 -19.48 22.35 27.70
N ASP A 667 -20.68 22.42 28.30
CA ASP A 667 -20.89 22.19 29.74
C ASP A 667 -22.36 21.84 30.04
N THR A 668 -22.61 20.95 30.99
CA THR A 668 -23.96 20.55 31.43
C THR A 668 -24.34 21.09 32.80
N PHE A 669 -23.39 21.65 33.55
CA PHE A 669 -23.53 22.09 34.95
C PHE A 669 -23.94 21.01 35.95
N GLU A 670 -23.81 19.73 35.59
CA GLU A 670 -24.11 18.60 36.48
C GLU A 670 -22.99 18.30 37.49
N THR A 671 -21.80 18.88 37.31
CA THR A 671 -20.61 18.63 38.15
C THR A 671 -20.12 19.90 38.85
N ALA A 672 -19.32 19.70 39.90
CA ALA A 672 -18.67 20.81 40.60
C ALA A 672 -17.67 21.54 39.69
N GLU A 673 -16.96 20.82 38.80
CA GLU A 673 -16.09 21.45 37.81
C GLU A 673 -16.88 22.31 36.82
N GLY A 674 -18.02 21.82 36.31
CA GLY A 674 -18.83 22.58 35.36
C GLY A 674 -19.43 23.84 35.99
N MET A 675 -19.91 23.74 37.23
CA MET A 675 -20.32 24.92 37.99
C MET A 675 -19.17 25.91 38.22
N ALA A 676 -17.94 25.44 38.41
CA ALA A 676 -16.76 26.28 38.58
C ALA A 676 -16.26 26.92 37.27
N ALA A 677 -16.71 26.42 36.11
CA ALA A 677 -16.43 27.05 34.82
C ALA A 677 -17.05 28.44 34.71
N LEU A 678 -18.09 28.73 35.50
CA LEU A 678 -18.66 30.06 35.69
C LEU A 678 -18.17 30.67 37.01
N THR A 679 -17.61 31.88 36.94
CA THR A 679 -17.04 32.57 38.11
C THR A 679 -17.89 33.76 38.51
N SER A 680 -18.37 33.74 39.76
CA SER A 680 -19.10 34.87 40.35
C SER A 680 -18.25 36.14 40.40
N THR A 681 -18.86 37.29 40.17
CA THR A 681 -18.26 38.62 40.30
C THR A 681 -19.02 39.45 41.35
N ALA A 682 -18.65 40.72 41.52
CA ALA A 682 -19.35 41.60 42.46
C ALA A 682 -20.83 41.80 42.13
N ASN A 683 -21.20 41.72 40.84
CA ASN A 683 -22.52 42.08 40.35
C ASN A 683 -23.30 40.89 39.74
N ALA A 684 -22.70 39.69 39.72
CA ALA A 684 -23.36 38.46 39.29
C ALA A 684 -22.85 37.27 40.13
N ALA A 685 -23.76 36.50 40.72
CA ALA A 685 -23.44 35.32 41.52
C ALA A 685 -24.05 34.06 40.90
N VAL A 686 -23.25 33.01 40.74
CA VAL A 686 -23.68 31.70 40.24
C VAL A 686 -23.76 30.68 41.37
N ASN A 687 -24.86 29.92 41.41
CA ASN A 687 -25.11 28.87 42.40
C ASN A 687 -25.81 27.67 41.73
N PRO A 688 -25.65 26.44 42.25
CA PRO A 688 -26.41 25.30 41.74
C PRO A 688 -27.90 25.43 42.07
N GLU A 689 -28.75 25.01 41.15
CA GLU A 689 -30.20 24.88 41.33
C GLU A 689 -30.64 23.45 41.00
N THR A 690 -31.33 22.79 41.93
CA THR A 690 -31.72 21.38 41.82
C THR A 690 -33.23 21.17 41.78
N SER A 691 -34.02 22.26 41.86
CA SER A 691 -35.46 22.19 41.67
C SER A 691 -35.77 21.77 40.24
N ALA A 692 -36.46 20.64 40.06
CA ALA A 692 -36.86 20.14 38.75
C ALA A 692 -37.67 21.15 37.91
N ASP A 693 -38.29 22.17 38.52
CA ASP A 693 -39.02 23.22 37.80
C ASP A 693 -38.08 24.26 37.12
N LEU A 694 -36.81 24.28 37.53
CA LEU A 694 -35.75 25.21 37.10
C LEU A 694 -34.50 24.48 36.58
N VAL A 695 -34.66 23.22 36.19
CA VAL A 695 -33.63 22.39 35.53
C VAL A 695 -34.17 22.00 34.16
N ARG A 696 -33.35 22.15 33.09
CA ARG A 696 -33.75 21.84 31.71
C ARG A 696 -33.35 20.42 31.34
N TYR A 697 -32.09 20.05 31.58
CA TYR A 697 -31.53 18.70 31.38
C TYR A 697 -30.90 18.20 32.67
N GLY A 698 -30.77 16.88 32.83
CA GLY A 698 -30.14 16.30 34.02
C GLY A 698 -30.88 16.64 35.34
N LYS A 699 -30.13 16.98 36.39
CA LYS A 699 -30.65 17.23 37.76
C LYS A 699 -30.26 18.59 38.31
N GLN A 700 -29.41 19.34 37.62
CA GLN A 700 -28.90 20.61 38.11
C GLN A 700 -28.77 21.64 36.99
N SER A 701 -29.06 22.90 37.28
CA SER A 701 -28.76 24.03 36.40
C SER A 701 -27.96 25.11 37.15
N ALA A 702 -27.38 26.05 36.41
CA ALA A 702 -26.69 27.19 36.98
C ALA A 702 -27.65 28.36 37.19
N ARG A 703 -27.96 28.67 38.46
CA ARG A 703 -28.75 29.85 38.85
C ARG A 703 -27.84 31.07 38.94
N VAL A 704 -28.17 32.12 38.19
CA VAL A 704 -27.40 33.37 38.14
C VAL A 704 -28.25 34.52 38.69
N ASP A 705 -27.90 35.00 39.87
CA ASP A 705 -28.40 36.27 40.41
C ASP A 705 -27.55 37.42 39.92
N TYR A 706 -28.17 38.49 39.43
CA TYR A 706 -27.43 39.62 38.88
C TYR A 706 -27.99 40.97 39.29
N SER A 707 -27.13 41.99 39.32
CA SER A 707 -27.45 43.39 39.59
C SER A 707 -26.66 44.32 38.67
N ALA A 708 -27.27 44.73 37.55
CA ALA A 708 -26.65 45.58 36.53
C ALA A 708 -26.81 47.10 36.79
N GLY A 709 -27.50 47.50 37.87
CA GLY A 709 -28.04 48.87 38.05
C GLY A 709 -27.03 50.02 38.06
N GLU A 710 -25.94 49.93 38.83
CA GLU A 710 -24.96 51.05 38.93
C GLU A 710 -23.92 51.04 37.81
N THR A 711 -23.64 49.88 37.23
CA THR A 711 -22.56 49.67 36.24
C THR A 711 -23.06 49.60 34.79
N GLY A 712 -24.38 49.48 34.58
CA GLY A 712 -24.98 49.26 33.27
C GLY A 712 -24.84 47.81 32.74
N SER A 713 -24.07 46.97 33.42
CA SER A 713 -23.93 45.55 33.12
C SER A 713 -23.62 44.73 34.37
N ALA A 714 -24.05 43.47 34.37
CA ALA A 714 -23.59 42.45 35.31
C ALA A 714 -22.88 41.34 34.52
N THR A 715 -21.65 41.02 34.91
CA THR A 715 -20.80 40.07 34.19
C THR A 715 -20.53 38.84 35.03
N LEU A 716 -20.70 37.67 34.44
CA LEU A 716 -20.25 36.39 34.99
C LEU A 716 -18.98 35.98 34.23
N GLY A 717 -17.89 35.67 34.94
CA GLY A 717 -16.69 35.13 34.29
C GLY A 717 -16.96 33.72 33.78
N ALA A 718 -16.31 33.32 32.69
CA ALA A 718 -16.37 31.97 32.14
C ALA A 718 -14.96 31.47 31.79
N SER A 719 -14.73 30.17 31.91
CA SER A 719 -13.46 29.52 31.56
C SER A 719 -13.74 28.24 30.79
N LEU A 720 -14.37 28.37 29.62
CA LEU A 720 -14.73 27.26 28.74
C LEU A 720 -13.96 27.35 27.42
N ALA A 721 -13.30 26.27 27.01
CA ALA A 721 -12.59 26.19 25.73
C ALA A 721 -13.57 25.86 24.61
N LEU A 722 -13.52 26.61 23.51
CA LEU A 722 -14.35 26.34 22.34
C LEU A 722 -13.59 25.38 21.39
N PRO A 723 -14.22 24.30 20.91
CA PRO A 723 -13.62 23.41 19.93
C PRO A 723 -13.23 24.17 18.65
N ALA A 724 -12.06 23.84 18.09
CA ALA A 724 -11.66 24.40 16.80
C ALA A 724 -12.57 23.85 15.69
N GLY A 725 -13.01 24.72 14.78
CA GLY A 725 -13.93 24.35 13.68
C GLY A 725 -15.41 24.57 14.01
N ASP A 726 -15.77 24.78 15.27
CA ASP A 726 -17.14 25.15 15.63
C ASP A 726 -17.40 26.64 15.39
N HIS A 727 -18.57 26.92 14.85
CA HIS A 727 -18.97 28.25 14.38
C HIS A 727 -20.16 28.84 15.13
N TYR A 728 -20.76 28.08 16.06
CA TYR A 728 -21.91 28.52 16.84
C TYR A 728 -21.74 28.16 18.31
N LEU A 729 -22.19 29.05 19.20
CA LEU A 729 -22.35 28.82 20.63
C LEU A 729 -23.83 28.84 20.96
N SER A 730 -24.31 27.81 21.65
CA SER A 730 -25.71 27.69 22.06
C SER A 730 -25.86 27.32 23.53
N MET A 731 -27.01 27.66 24.12
CA MET A 731 -27.34 27.37 25.51
C MET A 731 -28.84 27.44 25.77
N TRP A 732 -29.31 26.74 26.81
CA TRP A 732 -30.65 26.93 27.34
C TRP A 732 -30.65 27.99 28.44
N VAL A 733 -31.59 28.94 28.33
CA VAL A 733 -31.76 30.02 29.31
C VAL A 733 -33.19 30.06 29.79
N TYR A 734 -33.38 30.06 31.12
CA TYR A 734 -34.66 30.40 31.74
C TYR A 734 -34.68 31.91 31.99
N GLY A 735 -35.48 32.62 31.20
CA GLY A 735 -35.56 34.08 31.26
C GLY A 735 -36.36 34.60 32.45
N ASP A 736 -36.08 35.83 32.86
CA ASP A 736 -36.74 36.53 33.97
C ASP A 736 -37.70 37.64 33.53
N GLY A 737 -37.87 37.82 32.22
CA GLY A 737 -38.67 38.86 31.60
C GLY A 737 -38.16 40.28 31.85
N SER A 738 -36.87 40.47 32.16
CA SER A 738 -36.29 41.79 32.45
C SER A 738 -36.15 42.70 31.23
N GLY A 739 -36.04 42.12 30.03
CA GLY A 739 -35.71 42.83 28.79
C GLY A 739 -34.22 43.20 28.63
N ASN A 740 -33.35 42.76 29.56
CA ASN A 740 -31.90 42.96 29.46
C ASN A 740 -31.30 42.17 28.30
N THR A 741 -30.15 42.59 27.77
CA THR A 741 -29.48 41.85 26.69
C THR A 741 -28.44 40.90 27.26
N LEU A 742 -28.53 39.61 26.91
CA LEU A 742 -27.50 38.62 27.20
C LEU A 742 -26.50 38.55 26.04
N THR A 743 -25.22 38.68 26.37
CA THR A 743 -24.09 38.58 25.43
C THR A 743 -23.03 37.63 25.97
N ALA A 744 -22.21 37.08 25.09
CA ALA A 744 -21.05 36.25 25.43
C ALA A 744 -19.77 36.93 24.94
N THR A 745 -18.76 37.04 25.79
CA THR A 745 -17.43 37.50 25.41
C THR A 745 -16.58 36.29 25.07
N VAL A 746 -16.14 36.18 23.82
CA VAL A 746 -15.29 35.10 23.33
C VAL A 746 -13.90 35.62 22.99
N ALA A 747 -12.87 34.81 23.20
CA ALA A 747 -11.49 35.14 22.84
C ALA A 747 -10.96 34.19 21.76
N ASP A 748 -10.15 34.73 20.85
CA ASP A 748 -9.34 33.93 19.93
C ASP A 748 -8.11 33.34 20.63
N ALA A 749 -7.33 32.52 19.92
CA ALA A 749 -6.11 31.91 20.44
C ALA A 749 -5.01 32.92 20.83
N SER A 750 -5.08 34.17 20.36
CA SER A 750 -4.17 35.27 20.72
C SER A 750 -4.61 36.03 21.98
N GLY A 751 -5.83 35.76 22.46
CA GLY A 751 -6.46 36.44 23.59
C GLY A 751 -7.24 37.70 23.21
N ALA A 752 -7.44 37.98 21.91
CA ALA A 752 -8.28 39.09 21.47
C ALA A 752 -9.75 38.74 21.67
N VAL A 753 -10.51 39.63 22.31
CA VAL A 753 -11.90 39.39 22.71
C VAL A 753 -12.91 40.06 21.78
N THR A 754 -14.04 39.39 21.55
CA THR A 754 -15.20 39.89 20.81
C THR A 754 -16.48 39.54 21.57
N ASP A 755 -17.42 40.48 21.65
CA ASP A 755 -18.75 40.22 22.22
C ASP A 755 -19.73 39.77 21.14
N VAL A 756 -20.42 38.64 21.38
CA VAL A 756 -21.50 38.13 20.54
C VAL A 756 -22.84 38.24 21.27
N VAL A 757 -23.87 38.71 20.56
CA VAL A 757 -25.21 38.89 21.15
C VAL A 757 -25.99 37.57 21.06
N LEU A 758 -26.49 37.09 22.20
CA LEU A 758 -27.32 35.88 22.26
C LEU A 758 -28.81 36.24 22.08
N SER A 759 -29.36 37.04 22.99
CA SER A 759 -30.76 37.48 22.91
C SER A 759 -31.11 38.56 23.92
N ALA A 760 -32.28 39.18 23.74
CA ALA A 760 -32.94 39.93 24.81
C ALA A 760 -33.67 38.96 25.76
N LEU A 761 -33.64 39.24 27.07
CA LEU A 761 -34.31 38.48 28.13
C LEU A 761 -35.74 38.97 28.34
N ASP A 762 -36.51 39.10 27.26
CA ASP A 762 -37.91 39.56 27.24
C ASP A 762 -38.93 38.41 27.42
N PHE A 763 -38.46 37.24 27.84
CA PHE A 763 -39.24 36.02 28.00
C PHE A 763 -39.09 35.44 29.40
N THR A 764 -40.03 34.57 29.77
CA THR A 764 -39.95 33.72 30.96
C THR A 764 -40.06 32.26 30.55
N GLY A 765 -39.46 31.35 31.34
CA GLY A 765 -39.34 29.94 30.94
C GLY A 765 -38.09 29.67 30.11
N TRP A 766 -37.85 28.39 29.83
CA TRP A 766 -36.71 27.90 29.07
C TRP A 766 -36.81 28.24 27.58
N LYS A 767 -35.73 28.79 27.02
CA LYS A 767 -35.55 29.05 25.59
C LYS A 767 -34.12 28.69 25.17
N HIS A 768 -33.99 28.03 24.02
CA HIS A 768 -32.69 27.77 23.41
C HIS A 768 -32.21 29.04 22.70
N LEU A 769 -31.00 29.48 23.02
CA LEU A 769 -30.34 30.63 22.41
C LEU A 769 -29.11 30.15 21.65
N SER A 770 -28.83 30.74 20.49
CA SER A 770 -27.67 30.41 19.66
C SER A 770 -27.11 31.67 19.02
N ALA A 771 -25.79 31.78 18.93
CA ALA A 771 -25.09 32.88 18.28
C ALA A 771 -23.90 32.35 17.45
N ALA A 772 -23.68 32.98 16.29
CA ALA A 772 -22.49 32.72 15.49
C ALA A 772 -21.22 33.21 16.22
N LEU A 773 -20.18 32.40 16.18
CA LEU A 773 -18.86 32.71 16.71
C LEU A 773 -18.04 33.46 15.65
N PRO A 774 -17.17 34.40 16.06
CA PRO A 774 -16.18 34.98 15.17
C PRO A 774 -15.13 33.94 14.78
N ASP A 775 -14.55 34.09 13.59
CA ASP A 775 -13.50 33.20 13.09
C ASP A 775 -12.33 33.11 14.08
N GLY A 776 -11.89 31.88 14.37
CA GLY A 776 -10.78 31.63 15.29
C GLY A 776 -11.12 31.77 16.77
N ALA A 777 -12.40 31.89 17.14
CA ALA A 777 -12.84 31.82 18.53
C ALA A 777 -12.34 30.51 19.18
N ALA A 778 -11.73 30.63 20.36
CA ALA A 778 -11.06 29.53 21.06
C ALA A 778 -11.54 29.36 22.50
N SER A 779 -12.21 30.36 23.08
CA SER A 779 -12.74 30.26 24.46
C SER A 779 -13.88 31.23 24.74
N LEU A 780 -14.79 30.83 25.62
CA LEU A 780 -15.79 31.69 26.25
C LEU A 780 -15.24 32.24 27.57
N GLN A 781 -15.14 33.57 27.66
CA GLN A 781 -14.49 34.30 28.75
C GLN A 781 -15.48 34.94 29.72
N ALA A 782 -16.67 35.32 29.24
CA ALA A 782 -17.70 35.91 30.10
C ALA A 782 -19.10 35.81 29.49
N LEU A 783 -20.11 35.89 30.36
CA LEU A 783 -21.50 36.20 30.00
C LEU A 783 -21.86 37.55 30.60
N ASN A 784 -22.37 38.47 29.79
CA ASN A 784 -22.74 39.81 30.23
C ASN A 784 -24.24 40.04 30.06
N ILE A 785 -24.88 40.46 31.15
CA ILE A 785 -26.26 40.91 31.21
C ILE A 785 -26.23 42.42 31.19
N ILE A 786 -26.53 43.00 30.02
CA ILE A 786 -26.40 44.43 29.75
C ILE A 786 -27.76 45.09 29.97
N TYR A 787 -27.80 46.09 30.85
CA TYR A 787 -28.98 46.87 31.16
C TYR A 787 -29.19 47.95 30.09
N GLY A 788 -30.19 47.75 29.23
CA GLY A 788 -30.54 48.67 28.14
C GLY A 788 -31.53 49.78 28.51
N GLY A 789 -31.82 49.99 29.80
CA GLY A 789 -32.85 50.93 30.27
C GLY A 789 -34.25 50.33 30.44
N GLY A 790 -34.36 49.00 30.56
CA GLY A 790 -35.62 48.25 30.74
C GLY A 790 -36.19 48.25 32.17
N GLU A 791 -37.22 47.41 32.43
CA GLU A 791 -38.06 47.44 33.64
C GLU A 791 -37.34 47.00 34.94
N LYS A 792 -36.29 46.17 34.86
CA LYS A 792 -35.58 45.62 36.04
C LYS A 792 -34.06 45.58 35.84
N ALA A 793 -33.34 46.21 36.75
CA ALA A 793 -31.87 46.19 36.80
C ALA A 793 -31.27 45.05 37.66
N ILE A 794 -32.13 44.30 38.36
CA ILE A 794 -31.77 43.17 39.23
C ILE A 794 -32.69 42.01 38.87
N GLY A 795 -32.16 40.80 38.78
CA GLY A 795 -32.94 39.62 38.40
C GLY A 795 -32.21 38.30 38.65
N THR A 796 -32.84 37.22 38.22
CA THR A 796 -32.31 35.86 38.32
C THR A 796 -32.63 35.11 37.03
N ILE A 797 -31.61 34.61 36.34
CA ILE A 797 -31.76 33.68 35.21
C ILE A 797 -31.21 32.31 35.58
N TYR A 798 -31.54 31.29 34.79
CA TYR A 798 -30.99 29.94 34.93
C TYR A 798 -30.39 29.52 33.59
N LEU A 799 -29.22 28.89 33.65
CA LEU A 799 -28.44 28.47 32.50
C LEU A 799 -28.28 26.96 32.53
N ASP A 800 -28.41 26.31 31.39
CA ASP A 800 -28.29 24.87 31.26
C ASP A 800 -27.77 24.48 29.87
N GLN A 801 -27.11 23.33 29.77
CA GLN A 801 -26.62 22.68 28.54
C GLN A 801 -26.02 23.64 27.51
N PHE A 802 -24.76 24.00 27.72
CA PHE A 802 -23.98 24.77 26.75
C PHE A 802 -23.47 23.83 25.68
N THR A 803 -23.62 24.24 24.42
CA THR A 803 -23.16 23.46 23.27
C THR A 803 -22.48 24.36 22.23
N THR A 804 -21.65 23.75 21.41
CA THR A 804 -21.10 24.35 20.19
C THR A 804 -21.49 23.52 18.97
N ALA A 805 -21.45 24.12 17.78
CA ALA A 805 -21.81 23.42 16.55
C ALA A 805 -21.07 24.00 15.34
N THR A 806 -20.85 23.18 14.32
CA THR A 806 -20.24 23.56 13.05
C THR A 806 -21.16 24.38 12.16
N GLU A 807 -22.47 24.28 12.37
CA GLU A 807 -23.49 25.07 11.66
C GLU A 807 -24.60 25.52 12.62
N ALA A 808 -25.56 26.32 12.13
CA ALA A 808 -26.71 26.76 12.92
C ALA A 808 -27.68 25.59 13.18
N LEU A 809 -27.26 24.68 14.04
CA LEU A 809 -27.90 23.41 14.33
C LEU A 809 -28.53 23.45 15.73
N THR A 810 -29.67 22.78 15.88
CA THR A 810 -30.29 22.56 17.18
C THR A 810 -30.80 21.15 17.19
N ASP A 811 -30.43 20.41 18.22
CA ASP A 811 -30.88 19.04 18.42
C ASP A 811 -31.73 18.92 19.69
N THR A 812 -32.94 18.42 19.49
CA THR A 812 -33.94 18.20 20.55
C THR A 812 -34.56 16.81 20.46
N GLU A 813 -34.13 16.01 19.49
CA GLU A 813 -34.60 14.63 19.37
C GLU A 813 -33.81 13.79 20.37
N VAL A 814 -34.43 12.71 20.84
CA VAL A 814 -33.76 11.81 21.78
C VAL A 814 -33.08 10.67 21.05
N PRO A 815 -31.93 10.17 21.55
CA PRO A 815 -31.33 8.96 21.02
C PRO A 815 -32.31 7.79 21.04
N ILE A 816 -32.36 7.05 19.95
CA ILE A 816 -33.12 5.81 19.88
C ILE A 816 -32.25 4.69 20.44
N VAL A 817 -32.72 4.02 21.50
CA VAL A 817 -32.04 2.88 22.13
C VAL A 817 -32.88 1.62 21.93
N THR A 818 -32.47 0.75 21.02
CA THR A 818 -33.15 -0.53 20.74
C THR A 818 -32.40 -1.66 21.42
N VAL A 819 -33.04 -2.34 22.38
CA VAL A 819 -32.42 -3.43 23.16
C VAL A 819 -32.99 -4.77 22.73
N THR A 820 -32.12 -5.71 22.36
CA THR A 820 -32.45 -7.11 22.10
C THR A 820 -31.56 -8.02 22.95
N ALA A 821 -31.97 -9.28 23.13
CA ALA A 821 -31.11 -10.28 23.74
C ALA A 821 -31.25 -11.63 23.04
N GLU A 822 -30.12 -12.18 22.62
CA GLU A 822 -30.03 -13.45 21.91
C GLU A 822 -28.81 -14.23 22.42
N ASN A 823 -28.92 -15.55 22.50
CA ASN A 823 -27.82 -16.45 22.91
C ASN A 823 -27.13 -16.06 24.23
N GLY A 824 -27.87 -15.50 25.18
CA GLY A 824 -27.34 -15.09 26.49
C GLY A 824 -26.59 -13.75 26.50
N VAL A 825 -26.65 -12.98 25.42
CA VAL A 825 -26.03 -11.64 25.31
C VAL A 825 -27.11 -10.61 25.04
N LEU A 826 -27.08 -9.51 25.79
CA LEU A 826 -27.84 -8.30 25.50
C LEU A 826 -27.04 -7.46 24.50
N THR A 827 -27.73 -7.00 23.45
CA THR A 827 -27.21 -6.03 22.49
C THR A 827 -28.15 -4.83 22.45
N ALA A 828 -27.61 -3.64 22.65
CA ALA A 828 -28.34 -2.39 22.49
C ALA A 828 -27.75 -1.57 21.34
N TYR A 829 -28.59 -1.19 20.38
CA TYR A 829 -28.23 -0.30 19.29
C TYR A 829 -28.65 1.12 19.63
N VAL A 830 -27.72 2.06 19.46
CA VAL A 830 -27.93 3.49 19.73
C VAL A 830 -27.76 4.25 18.42
N SER A 831 -28.72 5.12 18.11
CA SER A 831 -28.68 5.97 16.92
C SER A 831 -29.39 7.29 17.15
N ASP A 832 -28.94 8.34 16.47
CA ASP A 832 -29.55 9.67 16.51
C ASP A 832 -29.54 10.37 15.14
N ASN A 833 -30.43 11.37 14.97
CA ASN A 833 -30.58 12.11 13.72
C ASN A 833 -29.48 13.14 13.50
N VAL A 834 -28.91 13.73 14.55
CA VAL A 834 -27.79 14.68 14.49
C VAL A 834 -26.49 14.00 14.90
N ASP A 835 -26.47 13.39 16.08
CA ASP A 835 -25.27 12.78 16.62
C ASP A 835 -25.02 11.40 16.00
N LYS A 836 -24.00 11.30 15.14
CA LYS A 836 -23.66 10.05 14.43
C LYS A 836 -22.69 9.16 15.19
N SER A 837 -22.13 9.64 16.29
CA SER A 837 -21.23 8.89 17.16
C SER A 837 -21.52 9.21 18.62
N PHE A 838 -21.32 8.22 19.49
CA PHE A 838 -21.55 8.35 20.93
C PHE A 838 -20.28 7.91 21.66
N PRO A 839 -19.65 8.79 22.46
CA PRO A 839 -18.56 8.36 23.31
C PRO A 839 -19.10 7.39 24.36
N LYS A 840 -18.32 6.37 24.76
CA LYS A 840 -18.76 5.39 25.78
C LYS A 840 -19.23 6.08 27.07
N SER A 841 -18.67 7.23 27.42
CA SER A 841 -19.05 8.02 28.60
C SER A 841 -20.46 8.61 28.55
N SER A 842 -21.08 8.74 27.38
CA SER A 842 -22.47 9.19 27.26
C SER A 842 -23.48 8.04 27.31
N LEU A 843 -23.00 6.80 27.44
CA LEU A 843 -23.81 5.60 27.58
C LEU A 843 -23.71 5.06 29.01
N ALA A 844 -24.82 4.55 29.53
CA ALA A 844 -24.83 3.82 30.79
C ALA A 844 -25.67 2.54 30.67
N LEU A 845 -25.19 1.48 31.32
CA LEU A 845 -25.94 0.24 31.53
C LEU A 845 -26.13 0.03 33.04
N THR A 846 -27.37 -0.20 33.46
CA THR A 846 -27.69 -0.64 34.81
C THR A 846 -28.22 -2.07 34.80
N LEU A 847 -27.83 -2.87 35.80
CA LEU A 847 -28.43 -4.14 36.16
C LEU A 847 -29.09 -3.96 37.52
N ASP A 848 -30.42 -4.11 37.59
CA ASP A 848 -31.19 -3.93 38.82
C ASP A 848 -30.99 -2.55 39.47
N GLY A 849 -30.85 -1.51 38.64
CA GLY A 849 -30.58 -0.13 39.06
C GLY A 849 -29.13 0.14 39.49
N ARG A 850 -28.25 -0.87 39.46
CA ARG A 850 -26.81 -0.70 39.75
C ARG A 850 -26.03 -0.58 38.45
N SER A 851 -25.20 0.45 38.32
CA SER A 851 -24.30 0.61 37.17
C SER A 851 -23.36 -0.58 37.01
N VAL A 852 -23.26 -1.08 35.78
CA VAL A 852 -22.34 -2.15 35.37
C VAL A 852 -21.56 -1.70 34.15
N ASP A 853 -20.36 -2.25 33.98
CA ASP A 853 -19.55 -1.99 32.79
C ASP A 853 -20.03 -2.82 31.60
N PHE A 854 -19.70 -2.39 30.38
CA PHE A 854 -20.15 -2.98 29.12
C PHE A 854 -19.13 -2.79 28.00
N THR A 855 -19.31 -3.53 26.90
CA THR A 855 -18.52 -3.37 25.69
C THR A 855 -19.24 -2.41 24.74
N TRP A 856 -18.52 -1.41 24.20
CA TRP A 856 -19.03 -0.47 23.21
C TRP A 856 -18.26 -0.61 21.90
N ASN A 857 -18.98 -0.81 20.81
CA ASN A 857 -18.45 -0.69 19.45
C ASN A 857 -19.05 0.56 18.80
N GLU A 858 -18.27 1.64 18.81
CA GLU A 858 -18.69 2.95 18.30
C GLU A 858 -19.04 2.92 16.81
N SER A 859 -18.23 2.25 15.99
CA SER A 859 -18.48 2.12 14.55
C SER A 859 -19.78 1.39 14.20
N ALA A 860 -20.21 0.47 15.08
CA ALA A 860 -21.45 -0.28 14.91
C ALA A 860 -22.65 0.34 15.65
N GLY A 861 -22.42 1.37 16.46
CA GLY A 861 -23.43 1.92 17.36
C GLY A 861 -23.97 0.88 18.36
N ALA A 862 -23.16 -0.10 18.76
CA ALA A 862 -23.63 -1.29 19.47
C ALA A 862 -22.97 -1.49 20.85
N LEU A 863 -23.80 -1.53 21.89
CA LEU A 863 -23.44 -1.91 23.25
C LEU A 863 -23.74 -3.40 23.46
N THR A 864 -22.82 -4.15 24.06
CA THR A 864 -23.04 -5.57 24.41
C THR A 864 -22.72 -5.87 25.87
N TYR A 865 -23.52 -6.77 26.45
CA TYR A 865 -23.36 -7.23 27.84
C TYR A 865 -23.85 -8.69 28.01
N PRO A 866 -23.09 -9.57 28.68
CA PRO A 866 -23.55 -10.93 28.95
C PRO A 866 -24.70 -10.90 29.97
N LEU A 867 -25.84 -11.54 29.64
CA LEU A 867 -26.96 -11.62 30.57
C LEU A 867 -26.52 -12.32 31.87
N PRO A 868 -27.05 -11.91 33.04
CA PRO A 868 -26.79 -12.60 34.29
C PRO A 868 -27.15 -14.08 34.17
N ALA A 869 -26.33 -14.94 34.78
CA ALA A 869 -26.62 -16.36 34.88
C ALA A 869 -27.99 -16.56 35.54
N GLY A 870 -28.75 -17.54 35.07
CA GLY A 870 -30.10 -17.81 35.58
C GLY A 870 -30.08 -18.25 37.05
N ASP A 871 -30.21 -17.28 37.96
CA ASP A 871 -30.32 -17.48 39.41
C ASP A 871 -31.79 -17.73 39.86
N GLY A 872 -32.71 -17.79 38.89
CA GLY A 872 -34.13 -17.99 39.12
C GLY A 872 -34.86 -16.72 39.59
N LYS A 873 -34.26 -15.53 39.46
CA LYS A 873 -34.86 -14.25 39.84
C LYS A 873 -35.20 -13.38 38.63
N LEU A 874 -36.04 -12.37 38.88
CA LEU A 874 -36.33 -11.31 37.92
C LEU A 874 -35.21 -10.26 37.99
N HIS A 875 -34.62 -9.95 36.84
CA HIS A 875 -33.69 -8.83 36.70
C HIS A 875 -34.14 -7.85 35.62
N ARG A 876 -33.72 -6.59 35.75
CA ARG A 876 -33.89 -5.57 34.70
C ARG A 876 -32.55 -4.98 34.31
N LEU A 877 -32.28 -5.00 33.00
CA LEU A 877 -31.19 -4.24 32.39
C LEU A 877 -31.78 -2.99 31.74
N THR A 878 -31.17 -1.84 31.97
CA THR A 878 -31.58 -0.58 31.35
C THR A 878 -30.37 0.10 30.75
N VAL A 879 -30.44 0.41 29.46
CA VAL A 879 -29.46 1.21 28.73
C VAL A 879 -30.01 2.61 28.57
N THR A 880 -29.19 3.61 28.90
CA THR A 880 -29.46 5.01 28.60
C THR A 880 -28.35 5.58 27.73
N ALA A 881 -28.72 6.38 26.76
CA ALA A 881 -27.80 7.13 25.92
C ALA A 881 -28.12 8.62 26.02
N VAL A 882 -27.12 9.45 26.25
CA VAL A 882 -27.23 10.90 26.29
C VAL A 882 -26.54 11.45 25.05
N ASP A 883 -27.23 12.29 24.29
CA ASP A 883 -26.64 13.00 23.15
C ASP A 883 -25.85 14.25 23.61
N GLN A 884 -25.22 14.94 22.67
CA GLN A 884 -24.43 16.15 22.94
C GLN A 884 -25.30 17.36 23.30
N SER A 885 -26.61 17.28 23.09
CA SER A 885 -27.59 18.30 23.46
C SER A 885 -28.32 17.98 24.78
N GLY A 886 -27.93 16.92 25.49
CA GLY A 886 -28.47 16.51 26.77
C GLY A 886 -29.77 15.70 26.70
N ASN A 887 -30.29 15.37 25.51
CA ASN A 887 -31.48 14.53 25.41
C ASN A 887 -31.13 13.06 25.69
N VAL A 888 -32.08 12.35 26.32
CA VAL A 888 -31.83 11.02 26.90
C VAL A 888 -32.73 9.96 26.28
N GLY A 889 -32.08 9.07 25.54
CA GLY A 889 -32.64 7.82 25.05
C GLY A 889 -32.63 6.73 26.11
N ARG A 890 -33.63 5.84 26.10
CA ARG A 890 -33.73 4.73 27.05
C ARG A 890 -34.28 3.47 26.40
N GLY A 891 -33.67 2.33 26.69
CA GLY A 891 -34.20 1.00 26.39
C GLY A 891 -33.95 0.03 27.54
N SER A 892 -34.87 -0.90 27.77
CA SER A 892 -34.73 -1.88 28.86
C SER A 892 -35.05 -3.30 28.39
N TYR A 893 -34.43 -4.28 29.05
CA TYR A 893 -34.72 -5.70 28.87
C TYR A 893 -34.90 -6.38 30.23
N ASN A 894 -35.95 -7.17 30.39
CA ASN A 894 -36.20 -7.94 31.61
C ASN A 894 -35.71 -9.38 31.41
N VAL A 895 -34.84 -9.86 32.30
CA VAL A 895 -34.51 -11.29 32.38
C VAL A 895 -35.51 -11.94 33.31
N LEU A 896 -36.35 -12.80 32.75
CA LEU A 896 -37.38 -13.51 33.52
C LEU A 896 -36.78 -14.75 34.21
N PRO A 897 -37.28 -15.10 35.41
CA PRO A 897 -36.89 -16.35 36.06
C PRO A 897 -37.34 -17.55 35.23
N ALA A 898 -36.56 -18.64 35.27
CA ALA A 898 -36.89 -19.87 34.56
C ALA A 898 -38.27 -20.40 34.97
N THR A 899 -39.04 -20.88 34.00
CA THR A 899 -40.31 -21.57 34.24
C THR A 899 -40.09 -23.07 34.37
N ASN A 900 -40.74 -23.67 35.35
CA ASN A 900 -40.87 -25.11 35.49
C ASN A 900 -41.68 -25.70 34.32
N GLU A 901 -41.63 -27.03 34.13
CA GLU A 901 -42.40 -27.73 33.09
C GLU A 901 -43.93 -27.51 33.20
N ASP A 902 -44.43 -27.15 34.38
CA ASP A 902 -45.84 -26.83 34.64
C ASP A 902 -46.21 -25.36 34.38
N GLY A 903 -45.27 -24.55 33.88
CA GLY A 903 -45.47 -23.12 33.58
C GLY A 903 -45.38 -22.19 34.79
N THR A 904 -45.08 -22.71 35.98
CA THR A 904 -44.83 -21.88 37.18
C THR A 904 -43.41 -21.33 37.20
N THR A 905 -43.20 -20.12 37.72
CA THR A 905 -41.86 -19.54 37.84
C THR A 905 -41.08 -20.17 39.00
N THR A 906 -39.78 -20.36 38.83
CA THR A 906 -38.87 -20.83 39.92
C THR A 906 -38.75 -19.85 41.10
N SER A 907 -39.00 -18.55 40.87
CA SER A 907 -39.09 -17.53 41.93
C SER A 907 -40.38 -17.70 42.75
N GLN A 908 -40.27 -18.15 44.01
CA GLN A 908 -41.41 -18.19 44.92
C GLN A 908 -41.57 -16.87 45.69
N SER A 909 -42.79 -16.31 45.66
CA SER A 909 -43.08 -15.10 46.42
C SER A 909 -43.10 -15.39 47.92
N PRO A 910 -42.51 -14.53 48.76
CA PRO A 910 -42.63 -14.65 50.22
C PRO A 910 -44.05 -14.35 50.73
N PHE A 911 -44.93 -13.83 49.85
CA PHE A 911 -46.27 -13.40 50.19
C PHE A 911 -47.32 -14.44 49.79
N ALA A 912 -48.12 -14.89 50.75
CA ALA A 912 -49.13 -15.94 50.53
C ALA A 912 -50.25 -15.51 49.56
N ASP A 913 -50.53 -14.21 49.44
CA ASP A 913 -51.54 -13.62 48.56
C ASP A 913 -51.02 -13.28 47.15
N MET A 914 -49.78 -13.66 46.80
CA MET A 914 -49.17 -13.33 45.51
C MET A 914 -48.98 -14.52 44.55
N SER A 915 -49.24 -15.76 44.99
CA SER A 915 -48.90 -16.99 44.24
C SER A 915 -49.48 -17.11 42.82
N ALA A 916 -50.51 -16.34 42.47
CA ALA A 916 -51.10 -16.29 41.12
C ALA A 916 -51.35 -14.85 40.63
N HIS A 917 -50.81 -13.85 41.34
CA HIS A 917 -51.08 -12.45 41.05
C HIS A 917 -50.07 -11.91 40.01
N TRP A 918 -50.54 -11.10 39.06
CA TRP A 918 -49.71 -10.58 37.96
C TRP A 918 -48.49 -9.77 38.41
N ALA A 919 -48.55 -9.20 39.61
CA ALA A 919 -47.46 -8.41 40.19
C ALA A 919 -46.45 -9.22 41.03
N SER A 920 -46.61 -10.55 41.12
CA SER A 920 -45.83 -11.42 42.02
C SER A 920 -44.32 -11.27 41.87
N LEU A 921 -43.81 -11.20 40.64
CA LEU A 921 -42.37 -11.05 40.39
C LEU A 921 -41.85 -9.68 40.84
N TYR A 922 -42.61 -8.60 40.59
CA TYR A 922 -42.21 -7.25 40.98
C TYR A 922 -42.19 -7.07 42.50
N THR A 923 -43.22 -7.58 43.19
CA THR A 923 -43.29 -7.48 44.65
C THR A 923 -42.23 -8.33 45.33
N THR A 924 -41.93 -9.51 44.78
CA THR A 924 -40.86 -10.38 45.28
C THR A 924 -39.50 -9.70 45.11
N TYR A 925 -39.23 -9.12 43.94
CA TYR A 925 -38.02 -8.33 43.71
C TYR A 925 -37.86 -7.20 44.73
N LEU A 926 -38.90 -6.39 44.94
CA LEU A 926 -38.85 -5.27 45.87
C LEU A 926 -38.73 -5.72 47.33
N TYR A 927 -39.25 -6.89 47.68
CA TYR A 927 -39.07 -7.47 49.02
C TYR A 927 -37.62 -7.89 49.23
N ASP A 928 -37.03 -8.59 48.26
CA ASP A 928 -35.62 -9.01 48.30
C ASP A 928 -34.66 -7.82 48.41
N LYS A 929 -35.02 -6.66 47.84
CA LYS A 929 -34.27 -5.40 47.96
C LYS A 929 -34.61 -4.59 49.23
N GLY A 930 -35.51 -5.08 50.08
CA GLY A 930 -35.91 -4.40 51.33
C GLY A 930 -36.79 -3.15 51.13
N VAL A 931 -37.28 -2.91 49.92
CA VAL A 931 -38.14 -1.75 49.60
C VAL A 931 -39.54 -1.94 50.17
N VAL A 932 -40.11 -3.14 50.03
CA VAL A 932 -41.43 -3.49 50.57
C VAL A 932 -41.32 -4.50 51.69
N GLN A 933 -42.28 -4.43 52.62
CA GLN A 933 -42.47 -5.39 53.70
C GLN A 933 -43.92 -5.86 53.69
N GLY A 934 -44.15 -7.08 54.18
CA GLY A 934 -45.50 -7.64 54.32
C GLY A 934 -46.11 -7.41 55.69
N VAL A 935 -47.38 -7.75 55.80
CA VAL A 935 -48.13 -7.79 57.05
C VAL A 935 -48.27 -9.24 57.50
N GLU A 936 -47.88 -9.55 58.74
CA GLU A 936 -48.05 -10.89 59.29
C GLU A 936 -49.55 -11.23 59.46
N SER A 937 -49.92 -12.45 59.07
CA SER A 937 -51.28 -13.00 59.18
C SER A 937 -51.24 -14.48 59.54
N SER A 938 -52.36 -15.03 60.01
CA SER A 938 -52.54 -16.48 60.25
C SER A 938 -52.34 -17.33 58.99
N SER A 939 -52.44 -16.73 57.80
CA SER A 939 -52.23 -17.36 56.49
C SER A 939 -50.82 -17.18 55.94
N GLY A 940 -49.88 -16.61 56.72
CA GLY A 940 -48.53 -16.27 56.29
C GLY A 940 -48.33 -14.75 56.12
N LEU A 941 -47.18 -14.36 55.57
CA LEU A 941 -46.87 -12.96 55.27
C LEU A 941 -47.72 -12.51 54.06
N LEU A 942 -48.39 -11.36 54.15
CA LEU A 942 -49.27 -10.82 53.09
C LEU A 942 -48.73 -9.51 52.51
N PHE A 943 -48.84 -9.33 51.19
CA PHE A 943 -48.49 -8.07 50.54
C PHE A 943 -49.67 -7.10 50.43
N GLN A 944 -50.90 -7.61 50.32
CA GLN A 944 -52.15 -6.87 50.04
C GLN A 944 -52.14 -6.16 48.66
N PRO A 945 -52.02 -6.89 47.54
CA PRO A 945 -51.81 -6.31 46.21
C PRO A 945 -52.89 -5.33 45.75
N ASP A 946 -54.16 -5.63 46.07
CA ASP A 946 -55.32 -4.84 45.62
C ASP A 946 -55.71 -3.70 46.57
N LYS A 947 -54.99 -3.54 47.69
CA LYS A 947 -55.22 -2.42 48.61
C LYS A 947 -54.74 -1.13 47.96
N ASN A 948 -55.61 -0.11 47.97
CA ASN A 948 -55.23 1.26 47.61
C ASN A 948 -54.16 1.77 48.59
N ILE A 949 -53.04 2.24 48.05
CA ILE A 949 -51.91 2.70 48.85
C ILE A 949 -52.15 4.13 49.34
N THR A 950 -51.85 4.36 50.62
CA THR A 950 -51.88 5.71 51.19
C THR A 950 -50.65 6.52 50.76
N ARG A 951 -50.75 7.86 50.79
CA ARG A 951 -49.62 8.75 50.46
C ARG A 951 -48.40 8.49 51.35
N GLY A 952 -48.60 8.20 52.63
CA GLY A 952 -47.53 7.87 53.57
C GLY A 952 -46.86 6.53 53.28
N GLU A 953 -47.64 5.50 52.93
CA GLU A 953 -47.10 4.21 52.47
C GLU A 953 -46.31 4.37 51.17
N PHE A 954 -46.84 5.16 50.22
CA PHE A 954 -46.17 5.45 48.96
C PHE A 954 -44.85 6.20 49.16
N ALA A 955 -44.84 7.27 49.96
CA ALA A 955 -43.64 8.03 50.28
C ALA A 955 -42.57 7.14 50.94
N LEU A 956 -42.96 6.27 51.88
CA LEU A 956 -42.05 5.32 52.51
C LEU A 956 -41.46 4.33 51.50
N MET A 957 -42.28 3.79 50.59
CA MET A 957 -41.82 2.87 49.55
C MET A 957 -40.84 3.54 48.58
N VAL A 958 -41.14 4.76 48.12
CA VAL A 958 -40.25 5.51 47.20
C VAL A 958 -38.95 5.89 47.89
N ALA A 959 -38.99 6.38 49.13
CA ALA A 959 -37.78 6.74 49.87
C ALA A 959 -36.85 5.53 50.11
N ARG A 960 -37.42 4.36 50.39
CA ARG A 960 -36.65 3.11 50.48
C ARG A 960 -36.10 2.65 49.13
N TRP A 961 -36.89 2.78 48.06
CA TRP A 961 -36.44 2.46 46.71
C TRP A 961 -35.25 3.33 46.29
N MET A 962 -35.29 4.62 46.63
CA MET A 962 -34.19 5.55 46.44
C MET A 962 -32.98 5.29 47.36
N GLY A 963 -33.11 4.41 48.36
CA GLY A 963 -32.06 4.10 49.33
C GLY A 963 -31.77 5.23 50.32
N LEU A 964 -32.74 6.13 50.58
CA LEU A 964 -32.54 7.26 51.48
C LEU A 964 -32.34 6.82 52.93
N ASP A 965 -31.35 7.41 53.62
CA ASP A 965 -31.21 7.26 55.07
C ASP A 965 -32.20 8.17 55.79
N LEU A 966 -33.37 7.61 56.14
CA LEU A 966 -34.45 8.36 56.78
C LEU A 966 -34.05 8.99 58.11
N ALA A 967 -33.07 8.43 58.83
CA ALA A 967 -32.63 8.99 60.11
C ALA A 967 -32.00 10.37 59.95
N ALA A 968 -31.34 10.62 58.82
CA ALA A 968 -30.73 11.91 58.49
C ALA A 968 -31.75 13.05 58.37
N TYR A 969 -33.01 12.72 58.06
CA TYR A 969 -34.09 13.71 57.86
C TYR A 969 -34.95 13.92 59.10
N SER A 970 -34.66 13.26 60.22
CA SER A 970 -35.45 13.37 61.46
C SER A 970 -35.60 14.82 61.97
N GLY A 971 -34.62 15.68 61.71
CA GLY A 971 -34.62 17.10 62.08
C GLY A 971 -35.36 18.04 61.10
N VAL A 972 -35.81 17.55 59.95
CA VAL A 972 -36.52 18.37 58.96
C VAL A 972 -37.91 18.76 59.49
N THR A 973 -38.25 20.04 59.37
CA THR A 973 -39.58 20.56 59.72
C THR A 973 -40.48 20.55 58.50
N LEU A 974 -41.64 19.88 58.60
CA LEU A 974 -42.65 19.87 57.55
C LEU A 974 -43.64 21.03 57.75
N PRO A 975 -43.99 21.78 56.70
CA PRO A 975 -44.98 22.87 56.77
C PRO A 975 -46.44 22.38 56.70
N PHE A 976 -46.70 21.08 56.93
CA PHE A 976 -48.03 20.50 56.74
C PHE A 976 -48.94 20.74 57.95
N GLY A 977 -50.15 21.24 57.69
CA GLY A 977 -51.15 21.54 58.72
C GLY A 977 -51.77 20.30 59.39
N ASP A 978 -51.59 19.11 58.81
CA ASP A 978 -52.08 17.82 59.28
C ASP A 978 -50.96 16.90 59.83
N LEU A 979 -49.85 17.50 60.28
CA LEU A 979 -48.69 16.75 60.77
C LEU A 979 -49.03 15.83 61.96
N ASP A 980 -49.90 16.28 62.87
CA ASP A 980 -50.34 15.49 64.05
C ASP A 980 -51.11 14.21 63.65
N ALA A 981 -51.70 14.18 62.45
CA ALA A 981 -52.38 13.01 61.91
C ALA A 981 -51.43 12.08 61.12
N THR A 982 -50.16 12.45 60.96
CA THR A 982 -49.17 11.66 60.23
C THR A 982 -48.62 10.55 61.11
N PRO A 983 -48.75 9.26 60.70
CA PRO A 983 -48.23 8.16 61.49
C PRO A 983 -46.71 8.19 61.67
N ALA A 984 -46.25 7.82 62.87
CA ALA A 984 -44.81 7.82 63.21
C ALA A 984 -43.96 6.93 62.28
N TRP A 985 -44.53 5.90 61.67
CA TRP A 985 -43.81 4.97 60.79
C TRP A 985 -43.47 5.54 59.39
N CYS A 986 -44.10 6.65 58.97
CA CYS A 986 -43.79 7.29 57.67
C CYS A 986 -43.36 8.76 57.75
N VAL A 987 -43.42 9.37 58.94
CA VAL A 987 -43.12 10.81 59.07
C VAL A 987 -41.72 11.18 58.56
N ASP A 988 -40.70 10.36 58.84
CA ASP A 988 -39.33 10.64 58.39
C ASP A 988 -39.14 10.40 56.88
N ALA A 989 -39.91 9.49 56.28
CA ALA A 989 -39.96 9.35 54.82
C ALA A 989 -40.62 10.57 54.16
N MET A 990 -41.72 11.08 54.74
CA MET A 990 -42.37 12.30 54.25
C MET A 990 -41.44 13.51 54.37
N LYS A 991 -40.66 13.61 55.45
CA LYS A 991 -39.60 14.61 55.64
C LYS A 991 -38.52 14.51 54.57
N ALA A 992 -37.98 13.31 54.33
CA ALA A 992 -36.97 13.08 53.31
C ALA A 992 -37.49 13.51 51.93
N MET A 993 -38.65 12.99 51.53
CA MET A 993 -39.24 13.29 50.22
C MET A 993 -39.58 14.79 50.06
N TYR A 994 -39.93 15.50 51.13
CA TYR A 994 -40.15 16.95 51.09
C TYR A 994 -38.85 17.74 50.99
N ALA A 995 -37.83 17.38 51.78
CA ALA A 995 -36.52 18.02 51.77
C ALA A 995 -35.82 17.90 50.40
N GLU A 996 -35.98 16.75 49.75
CA GLU A 996 -35.50 16.50 48.37
C GLU A 996 -36.38 17.17 47.29
N GLY A 997 -37.43 17.93 47.66
CA GLY A 997 -38.30 18.63 46.72
C GLY A 997 -39.26 17.74 45.91
N ILE A 998 -39.28 16.44 46.18
CA ILE A 998 -40.07 15.45 45.45
C ILE A 998 -41.55 15.54 45.86
N LEU A 999 -41.82 15.62 47.16
CA LEU A 999 -43.15 15.78 47.74
C LEU A 999 -43.39 17.25 48.10
N LYS A 1000 -44.41 17.89 47.51
CA LYS A 1000 -44.72 19.31 47.76
C LYS A 1000 -45.98 19.56 48.63
N GLY A 1001 -46.72 18.50 49.01
CA GLY A 1001 -48.01 18.62 49.70
C GLY A 1001 -49.16 19.04 48.78
N SER A 1002 -50.38 19.15 49.33
CA SER A 1002 -51.58 19.61 48.62
C SER A 1002 -52.27 20.72 49.40
N LEU A 1003 -52.68 21.80 48.74
CA LEU A 1003 -53.39 22.89 49.41
C LEU A 1003 -54.85 22.51 49.71
N ASP A 1004 -55.30 22.84 50.91
CA ASP A 1004 -56.68 22.73 51.36
C ASP A 1004 -57.06 24.03 52.08
N ASN A 1005 -57.96 24.83 51.48
CA ASN A 1005 -58.34 26.17 51.97
C ASN A 1005 -57.14 27.09 52.31
N GLY A 1006 -56.06 27.02 51.53
CA GLY A 1006 -54.85 27.83 51.71
C GLY A 1006 -53.84 27.26 52.71
N VAL A 1007 -54.13 26.14 53.37
CA VAL A 1007 -53.19 25.42 54.25
C VAL A 1007 -52.59 24.25 53.50
N LEU A 1008 -51.27 24.08 53.57
CA LEU A 1008 -50.58 22.96 52.92
C LEU A 1008 -50.75 21.68 53.74
N MET A 1009 -51.18 20.59 53.12
CA MET A 1009 -51.44 19.31 53.78
C MET A 1009 -50.54 18.20 53.21
N GLY A 1010 -50.06 17.31 54.08
CA GLY A 1010 -49.30 16.12 53.70
C GLY A 1010 -50.20 14.95 53.29
N ARG A 1011 -51.36 14.82 53.94
CA ARG A 1011 -52.41 13.81 53.72
C ARG A 1011 -51.90 12.37 53.79
N ALA A 1012 -51.06 12.06 54.77
CA ALA A 1012 -50.35 10.78 54.86
C ALA A 1012 -51.24 9.54 54.88
N THR A 1013 -52.45 9.62 55.46
CA THR A 1013 -53.39 8.50 55.59
C THR A 1013 -54.40 8.38 54.44
N ALA A 1014 -54.46 9.37 53.53
CA ALA A 1014 -55.34 9.33 52.37
C ALA A 1014 -54.72 8.49 51.25
N SER A 1015 -55.56 7.80 50.47
CA SER A 1015 -55.13 7.12 49.24
C SER A 1015 -54.53 8.13 48.26
N ILE A 1016 -53.40 7.78 47.65
CA ILE A 1016 -52.75 8.62 46.64
C ILE A 1016 -53.43 8.42 45.27
N SER A 1017 -53.62 9.51 44.51
CA SER A 1017 -54.09 9.39 43.13
C SER A 1017 -52.96 8.99 42.18
N ARG A 1018 -53.32 8.48 41.00
CA ARG A 1018 -52.34 8.05 40.01
C ARG A 1018 -51.52 9.21 39.42
N ALA A 1019 -52.14 10.38 39.21
CA ALA A 1019 -51.43 11.58 38.80
C ALA A 1019 -50.42 12.07 39.86
N GLU A 1020 -50.78 11.99 41.14
CA GLU A 1020 -49.86 12.33 42.24
C GLU A 1020 -48.67 11.36 42.29
N ALA A 1021 -48.94 10.05 42.19
CA ALA A 1021 -47.90 9.03 42.16
C ALA A 1021 -46.94 9.24 40.98
N MET A 1022 -47.46 9.38 39.74
CA MET A 1022 -46.64 9.63 38.55
C MET A 1022 -45.84 10.94 38.66
N THR A 1023 -46.38 11.98 39.29
CA THR A 1023 -45.65 13.24 39.47
C THR A 1023 -44.48 13.08 40.43
N ILE A 1024 -44.67 12.36 41.54
CA ILE A 1024 -43.59 12.04 42.47
C ILE A 1024 -42.52 11.19 41.79
N LEU A 1025 -42.93 10.16 41.03
CA LEU A 1025 -42.00 9.31 40.30
C LEU A 1025 -41.29 10.04 39.14
N GLY A 1026 -41.93 11.02 38.51
CA GLY A 1026 -41.27 11.83 37.49
C GLY A 1026 -40.22 12.78 38.08
N ARG A 1027 -40.46 13.32 39.29
CA ARG A 1027 -39.52 14.23 39.96
C ARG A 1027 -38.23 13.58 40.45
N ILE A 1028 -38.22 12.26 40.63
CA ILE A 1028 -37.00 11.53 40.99
C ILE A 1028 -36.10 11.22 39.78
N GLN A 1029 -36.62 11.39 38.56
CA GLN A 1029 -35.86 11.19 37.33
C GLN A 1029 -35.10 12.47 36.97
N GLY A 1030 -33.97 12.32 36.26
CA GLY A 1030 -33.38 13.45 35.56
C GLY A 1030 -34.31 13.97 34.46
N ARG A 1031 -34.13 15.22 34.04
CA ARG A 1031 -34.73 15.79 32.83
C ARG A 1031 -33.98 15.31 31.58
N GLY A 1032 -34.56 15.54 30.40
CA GLY A 1032 -33.97 15.17 29.11
C GLY A 1032 -34.49 13.88 28.50
N TYR A 1033 -35.11 12.99 29.28
CA TYR A 1033 -35.74 11.80 28.74
C TYR A 1033 -36.83 12.11 27.73
N VAL A 1034 -36.99 11.19 26.78
CA VAL A 1034 -38.10 11.16 25.82
C VAL A 1034 -39.43 11.51 26.49
N THR A 1035 -40.12 12.49 25.92
CA THR A 1035 -41.49 12.85 26.27
C THR A 1035 -42.41 12.46 25.14
N GLN A 1036 -43.53 11.82 25.46
CA GLN A 1036 -44.50 11.42 24.45
C GLN A 1036 -45.83 12.12 24.69
N ALA A 1037 -46.37 12.75 23.64
CA ALA A 1037 -47.73 13.26 23.66
C ALA A 1037 -48.73 12.13 23.99
N LEU A 1038 -49.57 12.34 25.00
CA LEU A 1038 -50.45 11.30 25.51
C LEU A 1038 -51.56 10.96 24.50
N THR A 1039 -51.61 9.69 24.06
CA THR A 1039 -52.62 9.20 23.11
C THR A 1039 -53.80 8.48 23.76
N PHE A 1040 -53.85 8.47 25.10
CA PHE A 1040 -54.88 7.81 25.89
C PHE A 1040 -56.22 8.54 25.80
N SER A 1041 -57.33 7.77 25.85
CA SER A 1041 -58.69 8.32 25.73
C SER A 1041 -59.09 9.30 26.85
N ASP A 1042 -58.40 9.26 27.99
CA ASP A 1042 -58.60 10.13 29.15
C ASP A 1042 -57.42 11.09 29.41
N ALA A 1043 -56.54 11.29 28.42
CA ALA A 1043 -55.35 12.15 28.54
C ALA A 1043 -55.70 13.57 29.04
N ALA A 1044 -56.82 14.14 28.60
CA ALA A 1044 -57.30 15.46 29.04
C ALA A 1044 -57.67 15.53 30.55
N SER A 1045 -57.77 14.39 31.23
CA SER A 1045 -58.01 14.32 32.67
C SER A 1045 -56.72 14.43 33.50
N VAL A 1046 -55.54 14.40 32.86
CA VAL A 1046 -54.25 14.62 33.53
C VAL A 1046 -54.12 16.11 33.87
N PRO A 1047 -53.95 16.49 35.15
CA PRO A 1047 -53.80 17.88 35.52
C PRO A 1047 -52.54 18.51 34.91
N ALA A 1048 -52.58 19.80 34.56
CA ALA A 1048 -51.46 20.50 33.94
C ALA A 1048 -50.15 20.43 34.76
N TRP A 1049 -50.23 20.41 36.09
CA TRP A 1049 -49.07 20.27 36.97
C TRP A 1049 -48.42 18.89 36.94
N SER A 1050 -49.14 17.87 36.48
CA SER A 1050 -48.69 16.48 36.39
C SER A 1050 -48.22 16.12 34.97
N LEU A 1051 -48.80 16.77 33.96
CA LEU A 1051 -48.66 16.41 32.55
C LEU A 1051 -47.19 16.19 32.10
N PRO A 1052 -46.22 17.09 32.35
CA PRO A 1052 -44.85 16.89 31.86
C PRO A 1052 -44.18 15.63 32.43
N TYR A 1053 -44.51 15.29 33.67
CA TYR A 1053 -43.98 14.10 34.34
C TYR A 1053 -44.63 12.82 33.79
N VAL A 1054 -45.93 12.87 33.49
CA VAL A 1054 -46.65 11.74 32.90
C VAL A 1054 -46.17 11.47 31.47
N GLU A 1055 -46.00 12.50 30.65
CA GLU A 1055 -45.49 12.37 29.28
C GLU A 1055 -44.09 11.76 29.24
N SER A 1056 -43.22 12.14 30.18
CA SER A 1056 -41.89 11.53 30.31
C SER A 1056 -41.97 10.07 30.75
N LEU A 1057 -42.73 9.75 31.81
CA LEU A 1057 -42.84 8.36 32.29
C LEU A 1057 -43.49 7.42 31.26
N VAL A 1058 -44.42 7.93 30.45
CA VAL A 1058 -45.01 7.18 29.33
C VAL A 1058 -43.99 7.00 28.21
N GLY A 1059 -43.30 8.07 27.79
CA GLY A 1059 -42.25 8.00 26.75
C GLY A 1059 -41.14 7.02 27.10
N GLN A 1060 -40.72 6.98 28.36
CA GLN A 1060 -39.73 6.04 28.87
C GLN A 1060 -40.23 4.58 28.99
N GLY A 1061 -41.52 4.32 28.73
CA GLY A 1061 -42.12 2.99 28.88
C GLY A 1061 -42.31 2.53 30.33
N ILE A 1062 -42.24 3.44 31.31
CA ILE A 1062 -42.52 3.14 32.73
C ILE A 1062 -44.03 2.99 32.94
N ILE A 1063 -44.82 3.80 32.23
CA ILE A 1063 -46.29 3.80 32.31
C ILE A 1063 -46.90 3.46 30.95
N SER A 1064 -47.77 2.45 30.91
CA SER A 1064 -48.43 1.98 29.67
C SER A 1064 -49.97 2.09 29.69
N GLY A 1065 -50.57 2.60 30.77
CA GLY A 1065 -52.03 2.67 30.96
C GLY A 1065 -52.76 1.31 31.04
N TYR A 1066 -54.10 1.35 31.04
CA TYR A 1066 -55.03 0.21 31.05
C TYR A 1066 -56.12 0.41 29.99
N ASP A 1067 -56.31 -0.52 29.07
CA ASP A 1067 -57.40 -0.47 28.08
C ASP A 1067 -57.54 0.91 27.41
N ASN A 1068 -56.41 1.50 27.00
CA ASN A 1068 -56.32 2.86 26.43
C ASN A 1068 -56.72 4.01 27.38
N ARG A 1069 -56.48 3.86 28.70
CA ARG A 1069 -56.71 4.89 29.73
C ARG A 1069 -55.56 4.99 30.74
N LEU A 1070 -55.29 6.19 31.25
CA LEU A 1070 -54.31 6.46 32.31
C LEU A 1070 -54.90 6.42 33.72
N ARG A 1071 -56.19 6.73 33.86
CA ARG A 1071 -56.93 6.85 35.13
C ARG A 1071 -56.26 7.81 36.14
N PRO A 1072 -55.97 9.07 35.76
CA PRO A 1072 -55.14 9.97 36.57
C PRO A 1072 -55.75 10.34 37.94
N ASN A 1073 -57.08 10.34 38.06
CA ASN A 1073 -57.78 10.70 39.30
C ASN A 1073 -58.09 9.51 40.22
N ASP A 1074 -57.89 8.27 39.73
CA ASP A 1074 -58.17 7.06 40.51
C ASP A 1074 -57.05 6.82 41.54
N SER A 1075 -57.39 6.10 42.62
CA SER A 1075 -56.40 5.63 43.58
C SER A 1075 -55.53 4.52 42.97
N VAL A 1076 -54.25 4.47 43.38
CA VAL A 1076 -53.29 3.45 42.92
C VAL A 1076 -53.23 2.30 43.92
N THR A 1077 -53.16 1.06 43.45
CA THR A 1077 -52.97 -0.12 44.31
C THR A 1077 -51.50 -0.38 44.61
N ARG A 1078 -51.23 -1.12 45.69
CA ARG A 1078 -49.86 -1.52 46.06
C ARG A 1078 -49.15 -2.32 44.97
N ALA A 1079 -49.88 -3.18 44.24
CA ALA A 1079 -49.33 -3.96 43.12
C ALA A 1079 -48.90 -3.08 41.93
N GLU A 1080 -49.67 -2.04 41.63
CA GLU A 1080 -49.34 -1.08 40.57
C GLU A 1080 -48.07 -0.31 40.90
N VAL A 1081 -47.94 0.17 42.14
CA VAL A 1081 -46.73 0.86 42.59
C VAL A 1081 -45.51 -0.06 42.52
N ALA A 1082 -45.64 -1.33 42.91
CA ALA A 1082 -44.54 -2.28 42.82
C ALA A 1082 -44.03 -2.44 41.37
N LYS A 1083 -44.94 -2.50 40.40
CA LYS A 1083 -44.57 -2.52 38.97
C LYS A 1083 -43.90 -1.21 38.54
N MET A 1084 -44.45 -0.05 38.92
CA MET A 1084 -43.87 1.25 38.55
C MET A 1084 -42.43 1.40 39.08
N LEU A 1085 -42.19 1.06 40.35
CA LEU A 1085 -40.87 1.10 40.97
C LEU A 1085 -39.88 0.13 40.31
N PHE A 1086 -40.32 -1.06 39.91
CA PHE A 1086 -39.45 -1.98 39.16
C PHE A 1086 -39.11 -1.44 37.76
N PHE A 1087 -40.06 -0.81 37.07
CA PHE A 1087 -39.83 -0.24 35.74
C PHE A 1087 -39.00 1.04 35.76
N LEU A 1088 -38.76 1.66 36.93
CA LEU A 1088 -37.86 2.79 37.10
C LEU A 1088 -36.37 2.42 37.13
N LEU A 1089 -36.03 1.13 37.26
CA LEU A 1089 -34.63 0.65 37.33
C LEU A 1089 -33.83 0.85 36.03
#